data_AF-A0A1G0FZY5-F1
#
_entry.id   AF-A0A1G0FZY5-F1
#
_cell.length_a   1.000
_cell.length_b   1.000
_cell.length_c   1.000
_cell.angle_alpha   90.00
_cell.angle_beta   90.00
_cell.angle_gamma   90.00
#
_symmetry.space_group_name_H-M   'P 1'
#
loop_
_entity.id
_entity.type
_entity.pdbx_description
1 polymer ?
#
loop_
_entity_poly.entity_id
_entity_poly.type
_entity_poly.pdbx_seq_one_letter_code
_entity_poly.pdbx_strand_id
1 'polypeptide(L)'
;MPTIVDFKTLVHDYDFAKGAFRQTFSTRAPIVSAFTKQFATRDDNELTIADKLFICQQIVSLSPEYFEPITPHSKLRVQFIQNVLKLFIPTTTPSLNKNEIFFAIFKELDIENKLYLLTHNYRELINLGQTDETLCRQLQDIIITTTNPVLAAQAFALYEEKGGDITNIETKFTSDYAVQLCDRIKTNKLNNKQLTDCLYCLLFLLKKDAKTYRSITMSISLILFNILPKGSFLSQFRQSTGEIKLITLSNEILSYNYFKKEKKAINPDKGFIIPDTATLNPQTCLEGVEIEADWFTRLKDLLTKQNDRDELEKKAGTASTYRYKDELINVLKVIYARLTNKLNSRFGTITQDEKTALLDKLSEGVGNCAPGFDTRMRLIVNNFAKPKTISELLYKIRLELIDKIARSKTDEVHHHNSLFQAARAAGTGVIPPNASDIYLKTIEEDEVNSLKQQFDRLYNSRTLITLLITQIKSELYSCGYRNIDKEEGYTYPEYNCFYEYIKSILGIEMQLADIVLFVDEKVIDINWDFVKTKLSKKLKNEGYFITEKNFSPINSKQELYHNIYQHIKNIITADKGLKLIEFFKDPNSIWHCLSSVDKFEIFTKRPFVCDKNLFALATESNSASFLPLLNEISNLHDFDKQALFRRGVDYNGLTILELAIENNTIFSVLFRYVLNLKSEIKDAILNENSLRRLLKYAIHKNKVTALESILNYGSFLFAGNAPAIFNAFYSAIHYSPKGALLLLSRILELNKLENLYAHFIEPRFYEEYGNLLVYAIKHQPTIVIPLLNTIKSFPIDIKQVIFRRSAFLHYDDPLLAAIANQSDNLELISRVLDTLDTLDHETIFQIFIGSQAVINNLLESNYLQSFTLLLDKIETFPEEVQVEIFKGGCLFYQGGLLYNAATYQPTIIKRLLTIFNNWSNDSYKDSYIRKENFLSCAISHHPEIISDFVDILPSRFFLELLCGKNLASIQASDLIRALQTINTLFLSTEQKNKLRQTCQDIYTMRNFSRFFRGAAITAETELIQGLYTAAPPPSASISVSS
;
A
#
# COMPACT_ATOMS: atom_id res chain seq x y z
N MET A 1 -48.10 -27.22 69.63
CA MET A 1 -46.83 -26.89 68.96
C MET A 1 -45.81 -27.99 69.22
N PRO A 2 -45.36 -28.76 68.23
CA PRO A 2 -44.02 -29.32 68.31
C PRO A 2 -43.04 -28.16 68.05
N THR A 3 -42.05 -28.03 68.94
CA THR A 3 -40.90 -27.13 68.81
C THR A 3 -40.33 -27.18 67.40
N ILE A 4 -40.12 -26.01 66.78
CA ILE A 4 -39.37 -25.87 65.53
C ILE A 4 -37.98 -26.44 65.78
N VAL A 5 -37.79 -27.71 65.44
CA VAL A 5 -36.47 -28.35 65.45
C VAL A 5 -35.67 -27.66 64.36
N ASP A 6 -34.50 -27.16 64.75
CA ASP A 6 -33.49 -26.55 63.90
C ASP A 6 -33.44 -27.25 62.54
N PHE A 7 -33.65 -26.51 61.44
CA PHE A 7 -33.67 -27.04 60.08
C PHE A 7 -32.38 -27.79 59.76
N LYS A 8 -31.28 -27.39 60.40
CA LYS A 8 -29.98 -28.06 60.35
C LYS A 8 -30.05 -29.47 60.95
N THR A 9 -30.76 -29.64 62.06
CA THR A 9 -31.00 -30.94 62.73
C THR A 9 -31.96 -31.81 61.93
N LEU A 10 -33.00 -31.25 61.31
CA LEU A 10 -33.93 -32.00 60.45
C LEU A 10 -33.25 -32.59 59.20
N VAL A 11 -32.32 -31.83 58.61
CA VAL A 11 -31.49 -32.31 57.48
C VAL A 11 -30.45 -33.34 57.96
N HIS A 12 -29.89 -33.15 59.16
CA HIS A 12 -28.88 -34.04 59.75
C HIS A 12 -29.47 -35.39 60.21
N ASP A 13 -30.69 -35.41 60.76
CA ASP A 13 -31.39 -36.64 61.17
C ASP A 13 -31.86 -37.46 59.96
N TYR A 14 -32.22 -36.81 58.86
CA TYR A 14 -32.52 -37.46 57.59
C TYR A 14 -31.27 -38.13 56.98
N ASP A 15 -30.11 -37.48 57.08
CA ASP A 15 -28.81 -38.05 56.67
C ASP A 15 -28.41 -39.23 57.59
N PHE A 16 -28.75 -39.21 58.87
CA PHE A 16 -28.48 -40.29 59.84
C PHE A 16 -29.36 -41.54 59.62
N ALA A 17 -30.63 -41.36 59.24
CA ALA A 17 -31.57 -42.46 59.05
C ALA A 17 -31.32 -43.32 57.79
N LYS A 18 -30.49 -42.87 56.84
CA LYS A 18 -30.26 -43.56 55.55
C LYS A 18 -28.86 -44.14 55.30
N GLY A 19 -27.93 -44.02 56.26
CA GLY A 19 -26.74 -44.88 56.33
C GLY A 19 -25.89 -45.02 55.06
N ALA A 20 -25.72 -43.98 54.23
CA ALA A 20 -24.83 -44.04 53.06
C ALA A 20 -24.23 -42.66 52.75
N PHE A 21 -23.00 -42.43 53.22
CA PHE A 21 -22.43 -41.09 53.32
C PHE A 21 -21.88 -40.47 52.03
N ARG A 22 -22.00 -41.08 50.82
CA ARG A 22 -21.30 -40.52 49.64
C ARG A 22 -21.95 -40.61 48.25
N GLN A 23 -23.19 -41.08 48.04
CA GLN A 23 -23.65 -41.32 46.65
C GLN A 23 -25.03 -40.82 46.18
N THR A 24 -25.75 -39.96 46.88
CA THR A 24 -27.04 -39.44 46.33
C THR A 24 -27.35 -37.99 46.69
N PHE A 25 -26.56 -37.06 46.16
CA PHE A 25 -26.82 -35.62 46.28
C PHE A 25 -28.06 -35.13 45.48
N SER A 26 -28.63 -35.93 44.57
CA SER A 26 -29.83 -35.58 43.78
C SER A 26 -31.15 -35.54 44.57
N THR A 27 -31.14 -35.89 45.86
CA THR A 27 -32.36 -36.11 46.66
C THR A 27 -32.73 -34.98 47.63
N ARG A 28 -31.89 -33.93 47.75
CA ARG A 28 -32.11 -32.80 48.69
C ARG A 28 -33.04 -31.70 48.14
N ALA A 29 -33.03 -31.44 46.83
CA ALA A 29 -33.91 -30.43 46.20
C ALA A 29 -35.42 -30.70 46.36
N PRO A 30 -35.91 -31.96 46.29
CA PRO A 30 -37.29 -32.31 46.61
C PRO A 30 -37.67 -32.02 48.07
N ILE A 31 -36.74 -32.16 49.02
CA ILE A 31 -36.98 -31.90 50.45
C ILE A 31 -37.11 -30.40 50.69
N VAL A 32 -36.20 -29.59 50.14
CA VAL A 32 -36.29 -28.13 50.20
C VAL A 32 -37.58 -27.64 49.54
N SER A 33 -37.93 -28.18 48.37
CA SER A 33 -39.17 -27.89 47.63
C SER A 33 -40.44 -28.33 48.38
N ALA A 34 -40.41 -29.51 49.01
CA ALA A 34 -41.51 -30.00 49.84
C ALA A 34 -41.66 -29.16 51.12
N PHE A 35 -40.57 -28.78 51.76
CA PHE A 35 -40.57 -27.85 52.90
C PHE A 35 -41.13 -26.48 52.49
N THR A 36 -40.71 -25.93 51.34
CA THR A 36 -41.26 -24.67 50.83
C THR A 36 -42.75 -24.78 50.51
N LYS A 37 -43.19 -25.87 49.87
CA LYS A 37 -44.61 -26.11 49.57
C LYS A 37 -45.43 -26.29 50.83
N GLN A 38 -44.94 -27.05 51.80
CA GLN A 38 -45.63 -27.30 53.07
C GLN A 38 -45.73 -26.01 53.90
N PHE A 39 -44.74 -25.13 53.80
CA PHE A 39 -44.81 -23.78 54.36
C PHE A 39 -45.77 -22.86 53.59
N ALA A 40 -45.82 -22.97 52.27
CA ALA A 40 -46.73 -22.21 51.40
C ALA A 40 -48.20 -22.52 51.57
N THR A 41 -48.51 -23.65 52.17
CA THR A 41 -49.88 -24.11 52.43
C THR A 41 -50.35 -23.87 53.86
N ARG A 42 -49.53 -23.29 54.75
CA ARG A 42 -49.97 -22.91 56.11
C ARG A 42 -50.66 -21.55 56.07
N ASP A 43 -51.82 -21.44 56.73
CA ASP A 43 -52.57 -20.20 56.83
C ASP A 43 -51.72 -19.10 57.49
N ASP A 44 -51.80 -17.87 56.95
CA ASP A 44 -50.98 -16.73 57.36
C ASP A 44 -51.06 -16.36 58.85
N ASN A 45 -52.10 -16.84 59.53
CA ASN A 45 -52.38 -16.56 60.94
C ASN A 45 -51.60 -17.47 61.92
N GLU A 46 -50.93 -18.53 61.45
CA GLU A 46 -50.24 -19.50 62.32
C GLU A 46 -48.75 -19.20 62.55
N LEU A 47 -48.14 -18.29 61.79
CA LEU A 47 -46.70 -18.00 61.82
C LEU A 47 -46.46 -16.53 62.15
N THR A 48 -45.75 -16.25 63.24
CA THR A 48 -45.40 -14.87 63.58
C THR A 48 -44.35 -14.32 62.62
N ILE A 49 -44.24 -12.99 62.51
CA ILE A 49 -43.18 -12.34 61.71
C ILE A 49 -41.80 -12.82 62.15
N ALA A 50 -41.60 -13.06 63.46
CA ALA A 50 -40.35 -13.57 64.01
C ALA A 50 -40.05 -15.00 63.52
N ASP A 51 -41.05 -15.89 63.43
CA ASP A 51 -40.89 -17.24 62.90
C ASP A 51 -40.50 -17.20 61.42
N LYS A 52 -41.18 -16.35 60.64
CA LYS A 52 -40.88 -16.19 59.22
C LYS A 52 -39.45 -15.64 59.02
N LEU A 53 -39.01 -14.65 59.81
CA LEU A 53 -37.65 -14.09 59.77
C LEU A 53 -36.57 -15.10 60.18
N PHE A 54 -36.81 -15.87 61.24
CA PHE A 54 -35.91 -16.92 61.73
C PHE A 54 -35.69 -17.99 60.65
N ILE A 55 -36.73 -18.40 59.94
CA ILE A 55 -36.65 -19.40 58.86
C ILE A 55 -35.84 -18.86 57.68
N CYS A 56 -36.04 -17.60 57.30
CA CYS A 56 -35.22 -16.93 56.31
C CYS A 56 -33.74 -16.93 56.69
N GLN A 57 -33.42 -16.56 57.92
CA GLN A 57 -32.03 -16.54 58.42
C GLN A 57 -31.41 -17.93 58.42
N GLN A 58 -32.13 -18.95 58.91
CA GLN A 58 -31.64 -20.33 58.90
C GLN A 58 -31.35 -20.81 57.47
N ILE A 59 -32.21 -20.51 56.50
CA ILE A 59 -32.05 -20.98 55.13
C ILE A 59 -30.96 -20.20 54.36
N VAL A 60 -30.85 -18.89 54.59
CA VAL A 60 -29.78 -18.05 54.04
C VAL A 60 -28.41 -18.46 54.62
N SER A 61 -28.38 -18.93 55.88
CA SER A 61 -27.16 -19.40 56.55
C SER A 61 -26.69 -20.81 56.14
N LEU A 62 -27.44 -21.52 55.28
CA LEU A 62 -27.03 -22.84 54.78
C LEU A 62 -25.79 -22.72 53.87
N SER A 63 -24.79 -23.55 54.13
CA SER A 63 -23.56 -23.63 53.30
C SER A 63 -23.92 -23.88 51.82
N PRO A 64 -23.21 -23.27 50.86
CA PRO A 64 -23.41 -23.51 49.42
C PRO A 64 -23.49 -24.98 49.01
N GLU A 65 -22.80 -25.85 49.76
CA GLU A 65 -22.74 -27.31 49.58
C GLU A 65 -24.10 -28.02 49.70
N TYR A 66 -25.08 -27.41 50.38
CA TYR A 66 -26.44 -27.95 50.50
C TYR A 66 -27.28 -27.77 49.22
N PHE A 67 -26.77 -27.05 48.22
CA PHE A 67 -27.48 -26.71 46.98
C PHE A 67 -26.84 -27.33 45.70
N GLU A 68 -25.88 -28.25 45.82
CA GLU A 68 -25.26 -28.98 44.70
C GLU A 68 -25.84 -30.42 44.55
N PRO A 69 -25.96 -31.03 43.33
CA PRO A 69 -25.30 -30.74 42.07
C PRO A 69 -26.20 -31.03 40.83
N ILE A 70 -27.17 -30.19 40.46
CA ILE A 70 -27.92 -30.36 39.18
C ILE A 70 -28.21 -28.98 38.56
N THR A 71 -27.43 -28.62 37.52
CA THR A 71 -27.65 -27.54 36.51
C THR A 71 -27.80 -26.08 37.02
N PRO A 72 -27.57 -25.05 36.16
CA PRO A 72 -26.83 -23.84 36.55
C PRO A 72 -27.52 -23.02 37.65
N HIS A 73 -26.68 -22.70 38.64
CA HIS A 73 -26.86 -22.20 40.00
C HIS A 73 -27.86 -21.05 40.28
N SER A 74 -28.61 -20.57 39.29
CA SER A 74 -29.44 -19.38 39.44
C SER A 74 -30.93 -19.66 39.62
N LYS A 75 -31.51 -20.53 38.78
CA LYS A 75 -32.97 -20.66 38.67
C LYS A 75 -33.65 -21.25 39.90
N LEU A 76 -33.07 -22.25 40.55
CA LEU A 76 -33.67 -22.87 41.74
C LEU A 76 -33.53 -21.98 42.98
N ARG A 77 -32.36 -21.36 43.18
CA ARG A 77 -32.12 -20.40 44.28
C ARG A 77 -32.98 -19.15 44.09
N VAL A 78 -33.15 -18.68 42.85
CA VAL A 78 -34.03 -17.57 42.47
C VAL A 78 -35.50 -17.96 42.58
N GLN A 79 -35.95 -19.10 42.04
CA GLN A 79 -37.33 -19.57 42.23
C GLN A 79 -37.64 -19.79 43.70
N PHE A 80 -36.67 -20.26 44.49
CA PHE A 80 -36.83 -20.46 45.91
C PHE A 80 -36.89 -19.13 46.66
N ILE A 81 -35.97 -18.18 46.41
CA ILE A 81 -36.05 -16.82 46.97
C ILE A 81 -37.32 -16.11 46.50
N GLN A 82 -37.75 -16.29 45.24
CA GLN A 82 -39.01 -15.78 44.71
C GLN A 82 -40.20 -16.44 45.40
N ASN A 83 -40.16 -17.73 45.70
CA ASN A 83 -41.20 -18.43 46.43
C ASN A 83 -41.23 -18.04 47.90
N VAL A 84 -40.07 -17.83 48.52
CA VAL A 84 -39.92 -17.27 49.87
C VAL A 84 -40.44 -15.84 49.90
N LEU A 85 -40.05 -14.97 48.97
CA LEU A 85 -40.61 -13.62 48.84
C LEU A 85 -42.14 -13.69 48.62
N LYS A 86 -42.66 -14.61 47.78
CA LYS A 86 -44.10 -14.86 47.63
C LYS A 86 -44.77 -15.34 48.92
N LEU A 87 -44.08 -16.11 49.77
CA LEU A 87 -44.55 -16.52 51.11
C LEU A 87 -44.67 -15.36 52.11
N PHE A 88 -43.85 -14.32 51.94
CA PHE A 88 -43.93 -13.09 52.74
C PHE A 88 -44.94 -12.08 52.22
N ILE A 89 -45.56 -12.34 51.06
CA ILE A 89 -46.47 -11.41 50.38
C ILE A 89 -47.84 -12.09 50.26
N PRO A 90 -48.73 -11.91 51.25
CA PRO A 90 -50.12 -12.26 51.05
C PRO A 90 -50.69 -11.38 49.94
N THR A 91 -51.48 -11.94 49.04
CA THR A 91 -52.13 -11.21 47.95
C THR A 91 -53.21 -10.23 48.44
N THR A 92 -53.56 -10.24 49.74
CA THR A 92 -54.78 -9.58 50.24
C THR A 92 -54.64 -8.70 51.50
N THR A 93 -53.45 -8.50 52.09
CA THR A 93 -53.31 -7.61 53.27
C THR A 93 -52.61 -6.28 52.94
N PRO A 94 -53.24 -5.10 53.20
CA PRO A 94 -52.65 -3.78 52.91
C PRO A 94 -51.65 -3.24 53.94
N SER A 95 -51.33 -3.95 55.03
CA SER A 95 -50.68 -3.35 56.21
C SER A 95 -49.27 -3.82 56.56
N LEU A 96 -48.69 -4.81 55.86
CA LEU A 96 -47.24 -5.07 55.98
C LEU A 96 -46.50 -4.31 54.89
N ASN A 97 -45.64 -3.38 55.31
CA ASN A 97 -44.78 -2.60 54.43
C ASN A 97 -43.78 -3.57 53.76
N LYS A 98 -44.15 -4.11 52.59
CA LYS A 98 -43.40 -5.12 51.83
C LYS A 98 -41.93 -4.75 51.63
N ASN A 99 -41.67 -3.44 51.58
CA ASN A 99 -40.33 -2.87 51.52
C ASN A 99 -39.51 -3.15 52.78
N GLU A 100 -40.07 -3.02 53.99
CA GLU A 100 -39.34 -3.22 55.25
C GLU A 100 -38.83 -4.65 55.44
N ILE A 101 -39.64 -5.66 55.10
CA ILE A 101 -39.23 -7.07 55.17
C ILE A 101 -38.14 -7.34 54.13
N PHE A 102 -38.31 -6.84 52.91
CA PHE A 102 -37.28 -6.96 51.88
C PHE A 102 -35.96 -6.32 52.35
N PHE A 103 -35.99 -5.11 52.90
CA PHE A 103 -34.81 -4.44 53.41
C PHE A 103 -34.16 -5.15 54.60
N ALA A 104 -34.95 -5.72 55.51
CA ALA A 104 -34.43 -6.51 56.62
C ALA A 104 -33.68 -7.75 56.11
N ILE A 105 -34.25 -8.50 55.17
CA ILE A 105 -33.60 -9.66 54.55
C ILE A 105 -32.38 -9.23 53.75
N PHE A 106 -32.53 -8.19 52.92
CA PHE A 106 -31.47 -7.68 52.06
C PHE A 106 -30.28 -7.22 52.88
N LYS A 107 -30.47 -6.60 54.05
CA LYS A 107 -29.39 -6.13 54.92
C LYS A 107 -28.52 -7.27 55.46
N GLU A 108 -29.13 -8.41 55.78
CA GLU A 108 -28.46 -9.60 56.34
C GLU A 108 -27.72 -10.43 55.28
N LEU A 109 -27.99 -10.23 53.99
CA LEU A 109 -27.24 -10.90 52.93
C LEU A 109 -25.80 -10.39 52.87
N ASP A 110 -24.84 -11.28 52.59
CA ASP A 110 -23.50 -10.86 52.21
C ASP A 110 -23.51 -10.10 50.86
N ILE A 111 -22.41 -9.44 50.55
CA ILE A 111 -22.30 -8.56 49.37
C ILE A 111 -22.51 -9.34 48.06
N GLU A 112 -22.01 -10.58 47.97
CA GLU A 112 -22.13 -11.39 46.75
C GLU A 112 -23.59 -11.78 46.49
N ASN A 113 -24.29 -12.19 47.54
CA ASN A 113 -25.71 -12.52 47.49
C ASN A 113 -26.59 -11.29 47.26
N LYS A 114 -26.26 -10.13 47.85
CA LYS A 114 -26.92 -8.84 47.57
C LYS A 114 -26.84 -8.49 46.08
N LEU A 115 -25.63 -8.52 45.52
CA LEU A 115 -25.40 -8.17 44.12
C LEU A 115 -26.06 -9.18 43.18
N TYR A 116 -25.97 -10.47 43.50
CA TYR A 116 -26.61 -11.53 42.74
C TYR A 116 -28.13 -11.34 42.69
N LEU A 117 -28.75 -11.01 43.83
CA LEU A 117 -30.17 -10.76 43.94
C LEU A 117 -30.60 -9.56 43.09
N LEU A 118 -29.88 -8.43 43.18
CA LEU A 118 -30.11 -7.23 42.38
C LEU A 118 -29.96 -7.49 40.87
N THR A 119 -28.97 -8.28 40.47
CA THR A 119 -28.67 -8.56 39.06
C THR A 119 -29.74 -9.41 38.38
N HIS A 120 -30.31 -10.38 39.09
CA HIS A 120 -31.21 -11.38 38.49
C HIS A 120 -32.69 -11.19 38.82
N ASN A 121 -33.04 -10.33 39.80
CA ASN A 121 -34.42 -10.12 40.25
C ASN A 121 -34.86 -8.65 40.14
N TYR A 122 -34.17 -7.85 39.35
CA TYR A 122 -34.41 -6.41 39.26
C TYR A 122 -35.88 -6.05 38.99
N ARG A 123 -36.52 -6.73 38.03
CA ARG A 123 -37.93 -6.49 37.67
C ARG A 123 -38.87 -6.87 38.80
N GLU A 124 -38.60 -7.98 39.46
CA GLU A 124 -39.35 -8.44 40.62
C GLU A 124 -39.21 -7.45 41.77
N LEU A 125 -38.04 -6.86 42.00
CA LEU A 125 -37.83 -5.82 43.01
C LEU A 125 -38.61 -4.54 42.72
N ILE A 126 -38.68 -4.12 41.46
CA ILE A 126 -39.55 -3.00 41.04
C ILE A 126 -41.03 -3.33 41.30
N ASN A 127 -41.45 -4.54 40.94
CA ASN A 127 -42.82 -5.01 41.20
C ASN A 127 -43.14 -5.09 42.71
N LEU A 128 -42.12 -5.17 43.57
CA LEU A 128 -42.24 -5.10 45.03
C LEU A 128 -42.29 -3.67 45.58
N GLY A 129 -42.26 -2.66 44.71
CA GLY A 129 -42.34 -1.25 45.09
C GLY A 129 -40.98 -0.58 45.33
N GLN A 130 -39.88 -1.21 44.92
CA GLN A 130 -38.58 -0.55 44.88
C GLN A 130 -38.51 0.40 43.69
N THR A 131 -38.07 1.64 43.92
CA THR A 131 -37.78 2.57 42.83
C THR A 131 -36.39 2.29 42.26
N ASP A 132 -36.17 2.64 40.99
CA ASP A 132 -34.84 2.59 40.36
C ASP A 132 -33.79 3.34 41.20
N GLU A 133 -34.18 4.47 41.79
CA GLU A 133 -33.34 5.26 42.69
C GLU A 133 -32.91 4.48 43.94
N THR A 134 -33.82 3.70 44.53
CA THR A 134 -33.55 2.90 45.72
C THR A 134 -32.59 1.75 45.42
N LEU A 135 -32.78 1.09 44.28
CA LEU A 135 -31.90 0.02 43.80
C LEU A 135 -30.52 0.57 43.43
N CYS A 136 -30.46 1.77 42.86
CA CYS A 136 -29.20 2.48 42.61
C CYS A 136 -28.44 2.77 43.92
N ARG A 137 -29.12 3.26 44.98
CA ARG A 137 -28.47 3.47 46.29
C ARG A 137 -27.88 2.18 46.87
N GLN A 138 -28.59 1.05 46.74
CA GLN A 138 -28.09 -0.25 47.20
C GLN A 138 -26.87 -0.72 46.39
N LEU A 139 -26.87 -0.52 45.07
CA LEU A 139 -25.72 -0.81 44.22
C LEU A 139 -24.53 0.10 44.55
N GLN A 140 -24.78 1.38 44.82
CA GLN A 140 -23.78 2.33 45.29
C GLN A 140 -23.14 1.87 46.61
N ASP A 141 -23.94 1.46 47.60
CA ASP A 141 -23.44 0.93 48.86
C ASP A 141 -22.57 -0.31 48.65
N ILE A 142 -22.98 -1.23 47.78
CA ILE A 142 -22.18 -2.41 47.41
C ILE A 142 -20.83 -2.00 46.80
N ILE A 143 -20.84 -1.07 45.84
CA ILE A 143 -19.63 -0.56 45.19
C ILE A 143 -18.67 0.03 46.23
N ILE A 144 -19.19 0.87 47.13
CA ILE A 144 -18.38 1.57 48.14
C ILE A 144 -17.81 0.58 49.17
N THR A 145 -18.63 -0.36 49.66
CA THR A 145 -18.27 -1.23 50.79
C THR A 145 -17.47 -2.47 50.42
N THR A 146 -17.61 -2.99 49.20
CA THR A 146 -16.91 -4.23 48.81
C THR A 146 -15.41 -4.04 48.65
N THR A 147 -14.62 -5.01 49.10
CA THR A 147 -13.16 -5.07 48.87
C THR A 147 -12.81 -5.98 47.68
N ASN A 148 -13.79 -6.70 47.13
CA ASN A 148 -13.58 -7.55 45.96
C ASN A 148 -13.76 -6.72 44.67
N PRO A 149 -12.69 -6.48 43.89
CA PRO A 149 -12.77 -5.62 42.72
C PRO A 149 -13.67 -6.20 41.62
N VAL A 150 -13.85 -7.52 41.54
CA VAL A 150 -14.77 -8.14 40.57
C VAL A 150 -16.22 -7.82 40.92
N LEU A 151 -16.61 -7.97 42.19
CA LEU A 151 -17.97 -7.65 42.65
C LEU A 151 -18.27 -6.15 42.51
N ALA A 152 -17.30 -5.28 42.80
CA ALA A 152 -17.44 -3.84 42.55
C ALA A 152 -17.66 -3.52 41.06
N ALA A 153 -16.92 -4.16 40.16
CA ALA A 153 -17.07 -3.94 38.71
C ALA A 153 -18.43 -4.43 38.19
N GLN A 154 -18.93 -5.55 38.70
CA GLN A 154 -20.26 -6.07 38.39
C GLN A 154 -21.38 -5.16 38.90
N ALA A 155 -21.25 -4.66 40.14
CA ALA A 155 -22.18 -3.70 40.71
C ALA A 155 -22.16 -2.37 39.95
N PHE A 156 -20.98 -1.91 39.52
CA PHE A 156 -20.80 -0.71 38.69
C PHE A 156 -21.52 -0.81 37.36
N ALA A 157 -21.30 -1.91 36.61
CA ALA A 157 -21.93 -2.11 35.31
C ALA A 157 -23.47 -2.07 35.42
N LEU A 158 -24.02 -2.69 36.47
CA LEU A 158 -25.46 -2.66 36.73
C LEU A 158 -25.94 -1.27 37.19
N TYR A 159 -25.19 -0.57 38.03
CA TYR A 159 -25.54 0.78 38.52
C TYR A 159 -25.69 1.77 37.37
N GLU A 160 -24.73 1.78 36.43
CA GLU A 160 -24.77 2.64 35.26
C GLU A 160 -25.90 2.24 34.29
N GLU A 161 -26.13 0.93 34.08
CA GLU A 161 -27.24 0.44 33.24
C GLU A 161 -28.61 0.97 33.72
N LYS A 162 -28.76 1.19 35.03
CA LYS A 162 -29.99 1.69 35.65
C LYS A 162 -30.03 3.22 35.82
N GLY A 163 -29.06 3.94 35.26
CA GLY A 163 -29.04 5.41 35.29
C GLY A 163 -28.57 6.01 36.61
N GLY A 164 -27.81 5.26 37.41
CA GLY A 164 -27.20 5.76 38.63
C GLY A 164 -26.22 6.91 38.37
N ASP A 165 -26.18 7.89 39.28
CA ASP A 165 -25.27 9.03 39.19
C ASP A 165 -23.84 8.64 39.60
N ILE A 166 -23.00 8.47 38.59
CA ILE A 166 -21.61 8.02 38.68
C ILE A 166 -20.77 8.88 39.65
N THR A 167 -21.10 10.17 39.81
CA THR A 167 -20.33 11.08 40.70
C THR A 167 -20.32 10.59 42.15
N ASN A 168 -21.34 9.83 42.55
CA ASN A 168 -21.50 9.30 43.91
C ASN A 168 -20.58 8.10 44.24
N ILE A 169 -20.05 7.43 43.23
CA ILE A 169 -19.21 6.24 43.37
C ILE A 169 -17.78 6.45 42.87
N GLU A 170 -17.50 7.64 42.33
CA GLU A 170 -16.23 7.98 41.68
C GLU A 170 -15.00 7.81 42.56
N THR A 171 -15.15 7.97 43.88
CA THR A 171 -14.05 7.91 44.86
C THR A 171 -13.54 6.49 45.09
N LYS A 172 -14.36 5.47 44.83
CA LYS A 172 -13.98 4.04 44.94
C LYS A 172 -13.01 3.62 43.83
N PHE A 173 -13.15 4.27 42.69
CA PHE A 173 -12.55 3.94 41.42
C PHE A 173 -11.20 4.67 41.26
N THR A 174 -10.19 4.18 41.99
CA THR A 174 -8.82 4.72 42.02
C THR A 174 -7.86 3.94 41.11
N SER A 175 -6.62 4.44 40.93
CA SER A 175 -5.54 3.71 40.23
C SER A 175 -5.28 2.34 40.88
N ASP A 176 -5.25 2.25 42.20
CA ASP A 176 -5.02 1.00 42.92
C ASP A 176 -6.14 -0.01 42.68
N TYR A 177 -7.39 0.44 42.64
CA TYR A 177 -8.52 -0.41 42.27
C TYR A 177 -8.35 -0.97 40.86
N ALA A 178 -7.97 -0.13 39.90
CA ALA A 178 -7.74 -0.54 38.52
C ALA A 178 -6.60 -1.56 38.39
N VAL A 179 -5.52 -1.45 39.19
CA VAL A 179 -4.43 -2.45 39.26
C VAL A 179 -4.97 -3.78 39.80
N GLN A 180 -5.68 -3.76 40.94
CA GLN A 180 -6.26 -4.95 41.54
C GLN A 180 -7.23 -5.68 40.59
N LEU A 181 -8.04 -4.90 39.85
CA LEU A 181 -8.96 -5.43 38.85
C LEU A 181 -8.20 -6.08 37.68
N CYS A 182 -7.13 -5.46 37.18
CA CYS A 182 -6.28 -6.05 36.15
C CYS A 182 -5.63 -7.36 36.60
N ASP A 183 -5.11 -7.41 37.82
CA ASP A 183 -4.47 -8.63 38.34
C ASP A 183 -5.47 -9.77 38.48
N ARG A 184 -6.71 -9.48 38.90
CA ARG A 184 -7.78 -10.49 38.90
C ARG A 184 -8.07 -11.02 37.50
N ILE A 185 -8.15 -10.15 36.50
CA ILE A 185 -8.38 -10.59 35.12
C ILE A 185 -7.22 -11.47 34.61
N LYS A 186 -5.96 -11.13 34.92
CA LYS A 186 -4.77 -11.93 34.51
C LYS A 186 -4.80 -13.37 35.01
N THR A 187 -5.42 -13.63 36.16
CA THR A 187 -5.47 -15.00 36.73
C THR A 187 -6.33 -15.98 35.93
N ASN A 188 -7.08 -15.54 34.92
CA ASN A 188 -7.92 -16.36 34.04
C ASN A 188 -9.01 -17.20 34.77
N LYS A 189 -9.38 -16.82 35.99
CA LYS A 189 -10.41 -17.51 36.80
C LYS A 189 -11.82 -16.90 36.66
N LEU A 190 -12.01 -15.93 35.78
CA LEU A 190 -13.28 -15.21 35.59
C LEU A 190 -14.12 -15.86 34.49
N ASN A 191 -15.43 -15.90 34.68
CA ASN A 191 -16.35 -16.24 33.58
C ASN A 191 -16.53 -15.06 32.61
N ASN A 192 -17.10 -15.31 31.42
CA ASN A 192 -17.25 -14.29 30.37
C ASN A 192 -18.05 -13.05 30.80
N LYS A 193 -19.05 -13.21 31.67
CA LYS A 193 -19.84 -12.08 32.19
C LYS A 193 -19.00 -11.23 33.15
N GLN A 194 -18.36 -11.84 34.14
CA GLN A 194 -17.44 -11.17 35.05
C GLN A 194 -16.34 -10.44 34.29
N LEU A 195 -15.76 -11.08 33.28
CA LEU A 195 -14.74 -10.47 32.43
C LEU A 195 -15.27 -9.25 31.66
N THR A 196 -16.48 -9.34 31.09
CA THR A 196 -17.14 -8.22 30.42
C THR A 196 -17.38 -7.06 31.37
N ASP A 197 -17.90 -7.32 32.56
CA ASP A 197 -18.21 -6.30 33.58
C ASP A 197 -16.91 -5.63 34.09
N CYS A 198 -15.84 -6.42 34.28
CA CYS A 198 -14.52 -5.89 34.65
C CYS A 198 -13.94 -4.99 33.55
N LEU A 199 -13.99 -5.42 32.28
CA LEU A 199 -13.55 -4.60 31.15
C LEU A 199 -14.40 -3.32 31.01
N TYR A 200 -15.70 -3.40 31.28
CA TYR A 200 -16.61 -2.26 31.21
C TYR A 200 -16.21 -1.18 32.20
N CYS A 201 -15.95 -1.60 33.45
CA CYS A 201 -15.45 -0.73 34.49
C CYS A 201 -14.09 -0.11 34.12
N LEU A 202 -13.15 -0.89 33.60
CA LEU A 202 -11.85 -0.38 33.15
C LEU A 202 -11.97 0.65 32.01
N LEU A 203 -12.88 0.42 31.06
CA LEU A 203 -13.16 1.37 29.97
C LEU A 203 -13.73 2.68 30.50
N PHE A 204 -14.59 2.62 31.52
CA PHE A 204 -15.09 3.80 32.21
C PHE A 204 -13.94 4.59 32.87
N LEU A 205 -13.06 3.93 33.62
CA LEU A 205 -11.89 4.56 34.26
C LEU A 205 -10.99 5.27 33.25
N LEU A 206 -10.72 4.60 32.13
CA LEU A 206 -9.93 5.16 31.03
C LEU A 206 -10.62 6.38 30.42
N LYS A 207 -11.95 6.34 30.21
CA LYS A 207 -12.74 7.47 29.67
C LYS A 207 -12.72 8.68 30.60
N LYS A 208 -12.70 8.47 31.92
CA LYS A 208 -12.67 9.52 32.95
C LYS A 208 -11.33 10.25 33.00
N ASP A 209 -10.22 9.53 33.18
CA ASP A 209 -8.89 10.14 33.27
C ASP A 209 -7.82 9.27 32.61
N ALA A 210 -7.75 9.38 31.29
CA ALA A 210 -6.78 8.65 30.47
C ALA A 210 -5.33 8.84 30.94
N LYS A 211 -4.99 9.98 31.57
CA LYS A 211 -3.61 10.29 31.98
C LYS A 211 -3.24 9.54 33.26
N THR A 212 -4.15 9.51 34.24
CA THR A 212 -3.96 8.82 35.52
C THR A 212 -3.94 7.30 35.36
N TYR A 213 -4.77 6.75 34.47
CA TYR A 213 -4.88 5.30 34.26
C TYR A 213 -3.95 4.76 33.15
N ARG A 214 -3.09 5.61 32.57
CA ARG A 214 -2.23 5.26 31.43
C ARG A 214 -1.22 4.14 31.72
N SER A 215 -0.75 3.98 32.96
CA SER A 215 0.15 2.89 33.32
C SER A 215 -0.56 1.53 33.36
N ILE A 216 -1.87 1.53 33.60
CA ILE A 216 -2.71 0.33 33.73
C ILE A 216 -3.22 -0.13 32.35
N THR A 217 -3.36 0.81 31.41
CA THR A 217 -3.60 0.57 29.98
C THR A 217 -2.77 -0.58 29.41
N MET A 218 -1.47 -0.67 29.71
CA MET A 218 -0.60 -1.75 29.21
C MET A 218 -1.02 -3.12 29.76
N SER A 219 -1.31 -3.21 31.06
CA SER A 219 -1.83 -4.44 31.67
C SER A 219 -3.16 -4.86 31.04
N ILE A 220 -4.07 -3.91 30.82
CA ILE A 220 -5.37 -4.16 30.17
C ILE A 220 -5.16 -4.65 28.74
N SER A 221 -4.18 -4.10 28.03
CA SER A 221 -3.95 -4.44 26.63
C SER A 221 -3.34 -5.81 26.46
N LEU A 222 -2.43 -6.20 27.36
CA LEU A 222 -1.87 -7.55 27.42
C LEU A 222 -2.96 -8.59 27.74
N ILE A 223 -3.85 -8.26 28.68
CA ILE A 223 -5.05 -9.05 29.02
C ILE A 223 -5.95 -9.21 27.80
N LEU A 224 -6.32 -8.10 27.15
CA LEU A 224 -7.19 -8.07 25.97
C LEU A 224 -6.57 -8.83 24.80
N PHE A 225 -5.27 -8.71 24.60
CA PHE A 225 -4.53 -9.46 23.60
C PHE A 225 -4.66 -10.97 23.80
N ASN A 226 -4.58 -11.45 25.04
CA ASN A 226 -4.70 -12.87 25.34
C ASN A 226 -6.14 -13.40 25.22
N ILE A 227 -7.14 -12.52 25.29
CA ILE A 227 -8.56 -12.84 25.12
C ILE A 227 -8.95 -12.93 23.63
N LEU A 228 -8.27 -12.19 22.74
CA LEU A 228 -8.60 -12.18 21.32
C LEU A 228 -8.36 -13.55 20.64
N PRO A 229 -9.29 -14.03 19.79
CA PRO A 229 -9.14 -15.28 19.08
C PRO A 229 -7.94 -15.23 18.12
N LYS A 230 -7.24 -16.37 17.97
CA LYS A 230 -6.05 -16.52 17.11
C LYS A 230 -6.35 -16.48 15.59
N GLY A 231 -7.62 -16.56 15.17
CA GLY A 231 -8.03 -16.63 13.76
C GLY A 231 -9.03 -15.57 13.31
N SER A 232 -9.08 -15.29 12.00
CA SER A 232 -9.91 -14.27 11.35
C SER A 232 -11.33 -14.74 11.00
N PHE A 233 -11.65 -16.01 11.25
CA PHE A 233 -12.94 -16.61 10.87
C PHE A 233 -14.01 -16.37 11.93
N LEU A 234 -14.44 -15.11 12.04
CA LEU A 234 -15.63 -14.72 12.78
C LEU A 234 -16.94 -15.19 12.11
N SER A 235 -16.91 -15.52 10.82
CA SER A 235 -18.11 -15.87 10.05
C SER A 235 -18.62 -17.29 10.28
N GLN A 236 -17.88 -18.17 10.98
CA GLN A 236 -18.28 -19.56 11.19
C GLN A 236 -18.64 -19.93 12.64
N PHE A 237 -18.39 -19.05 13.60
CA PHE A 237 -18.78 -19.28 14.99
C PHE A 237 -20.11 -18.58 15.30
N ARG A 238 -21.14 -19.35 15.68
CA ARG A 238 -22.31 -18.83 16.41
C ARG A 238 -21.84 -18.39 17.79
N GLN A 239 -21.20 -17.22 17.87
CA GLN A 239 -20.75 -16.65 19.13
C GLN A 239 -21.95 -16.29 19.99
N SER A 240 -21.82 -16.53 21.29
CA SER A 240 -22.83 -16.08 22.25
C SER A 240 -22.85 -14.54 22.29
N THR A 241 -24.00 -13.93 22.60
CA THR A 241 -24.12 -12.46 22.77
C THR A 241 -23.10 -11.87 23.76
N GLY A 242 -22.61 -12.68 24.71
CA GLY A 242 -21.54 -12.30 25.63
C GLY A 242 -20.17 -12.14 24.97
N GLU A 243 -19.79 -13.00 24.03
CA GLU A 243 -18.50 -12.92 23.33
C GLU A 243 -18.42 -11.70 22.41
N ILE A 244 -19.52 -11.34 21.75
CA ILE A 244 -19.61 -10.13 20.92
C ILE A 244 -19.43 -8.86 21.77
N LYS A 245 -20.08 -8.80 22.93
CA LYS A 245 -19.91 -7.67 23.88
C LYS A 245 -18.47 -7.59 24.37
N LEU A 246 -17.86 -8.72 24.72
CA LEU A 246 -16.46 -8.80 25.14
C LEU A 246 -15.51 -8.27 24.06
N ILE A 247 -15.67 -8.71 22.81
CA ILE A 247 -14.87 -8.24 21.66
C ILE A 247 -15.10 -6.74 21.42
N THR A 248 -16.35 -6.27 21.49
CA THR A 248 -16.70 -4.85 21.31
C THR A 248 -16.05 -3.97 22.38
N LEU A 249 -16.09 -4.39 23.65
CA LEU A 249 -15.42 -3.68 24.74
C LEU A 249 -13.91 -3.68 24.60
N SER A 250 -13.33 -4.84 24.25
CA SER A 250 -11.91 -4.98 23.99
C SER A 250 -11.45 -4.01 22.90
N ASN A 251 -12.26 -3.90 21.84
CA ASN A 251 -12.09 -2.94 20.76
C ASN A 251 -12.16 -1.49 21.22
N GLU A 252 -13.17 -1.13 22.02
CA GLU A 252 -13.31 0.22 22.55
C GLU A 252 -12.10 0.61 23.42
N ILE A 253 -11.62 -0.30 24.26
CA ILE A 253 -10.47 -0.07 25.13
C ILE A 253 -9.18 0.07 24.32
N LEU A 254 -8.90 -0.85 23.39
CA LEU A 254 -7.71 -0.80 22.54
C LEU A 254 -7.70 0.46 21.67
N SER A 255 -8.85 0.83 21.11
CA SER A 255 -9.03 2.08 20.37
C SER A 255 -8.77 3.29 21.25
N TYR A 256 -9.30 3.31 22.48
CA TYR A 256 -9.11 4.44 23.38
C TYR A 256 -7.65 4.64 23.82
N ASN A 257 -6.92 3.55 24.05
CA ASN A 257 -5.58 3.55 24.62
C ASN A 257 -4.44 3.83 23.63
N TYR A 258 -4.48 3.27 22.44
CA TYR A 258 -3.36 3.37 21.49
C TYR A 258 -3.66 4.22 20.28
N PHE A 259 -4.94 4.35 19.95
CA PHE A 259 -5.38 4.91 18.69
C PHE A 259 -6.27 6.09 19.00
N LYS A 260 -5.66 7.19 19.46
CA LYS A 260 -6.28 8.50 19.72
C LYS A 260 -7.60 8.58 18.97
N LYS A 261 -8.71 8.29 19.70
CA LYS A 261 -10.04 7.94 19.15
C LYS A 261 -10.22 8.67 17.83
N GLU A 262 -10.54 7.98 16.71
CA GLU A 262 -10.89 8.62 15.43
C GLU A 262 -11.63 9.90 15.77
N LYS A 263 -10.93 11.05 15.71
CA LYS A 263 -11.60 12.32 15.87
C LYS A 263 -12.26 12.49 14.53
N LYS A 264 -13.43 11.83 14.37
CA LYS A 264 -14.37 12.16 13.33
C LYS A 264 -14.80 13.57 13.65
N ALA A 265 -14.07 14.53 13.12
CA ALA A 265 -14.58 15.87 13.03
C ALA A 265 -15.63 15.85 11.92
N ILE A 266 -16.71 16.60 12.12
CA ILE A 266 -17.58 16.90 10.99
C ILE A 266 -16.75 17.73 10.02
N ASN A 267 -16.74 17.34 8.75
CA ASN A 267 -16.03 18.08 7.72
C ASN A 267 -16.68 19.48 7.58
N PRO A 268 -15.96 20.58 7.87
CA PRO A 268 -16.50 21.93 7.74
C PRO A 268 -17.07 22.19 6.34
N ASP A 269 -16.37 21.70 5.31
CA ASP A 269 -16.72 21.91 3.90
C ASP A 269 -17.98 21.15 3.44
N LYS A 270 -18.61 20.35 4.32
CA LYS A 270 -19.86 19.64 4.00
C LYS A 270 -20.91 19.78 5.08
N GLY A 271 -20.51 19.54 6.32
CA GLY A 271 -21.40 19.56 7.47
C GLY A 271 -21.79 20.96 7.94
N PHE A 272 -21.30 22.04 7.30
CA PHE A 272 -21.66 23.42 7.60
C PHE A 272 -22.09 24.23 6.37
N ILE A 273 -22.21 23.58 5.20
CA ILE A 273 -22.74 24.21 3.98
C ILE A 273 -24.18 24.65 4.22
N ILE A 274 -24.50 25.88 3.83
CA ILE A 274 -25.88 26.35 3.69
C ILE A 274 -26.33 26.02 2.27
N PRO A 275 -27.29 25.10 2.07
CA PRO A 275 -27.78 24.77 0.74
C PRO A 275 -28.50 25.96 0.11
N ASP A 276 -28.34 26.17 -1.19
CA ASP A 276 -29.02 27.25 -1.93
C ASP A 276 -30.55 27.12 -1.87
N THR A 277 -31.05 25.90 -1.67
CA THR A 277 -32.46 25.54 -1.52
C THR A 277 -33.00 25.64 -0.10
N ALA A 278 -32.15 25.93 0.89
CA ALA A 278 -32.51 25.79 2.30
C ALA A 278 -33.22 27.01 2.91
N THR A 279 -33.07 28.18 2.29
CA THR A 279 -33.91 29.35 2.60
C THR A 279 -35.01 29.46 1.55
N LEU A 280 -36.26 29.41 1.99
CA LEU A 280 -37.38 29.63 1.10
C LEU A 280 -37.42 31.10 0.72
N ASN A 281 -37.24 31.38 -0.57
CA ASN A 281 -37.48 32.70 -1.11
C ASN A 281 -39.01 32.88 -1.28
N PRO A 282 -39.66 33.79 -0.53
CA PRO A 282 -41.11 33.94 -0.56
C PRO A 282 -41.67 34.26 -1.95
N GLN A 283 -40.93 34.99 -2.80
CA GLN A 283 -41.36 35.24 -4.18
C GLN A 283 -41.40 33.93 -4.98
N THR A 284 -40.33 33.14 -4.93
CA THR A 284 -40.27 31.85 -5.66
C THR A 284 -41.33 30.87 -5.17
N CYS A 285 -41.67 30.90 -3.88
CA CYS A 285 -42.73 30.07 -3.30
C CYS A 285 -44.11 30.37 -3.90
N LEU A 286 -44.35 31.59 -4.38
CA LEU A 286 -45.62 32.03 -4.94
C LEU A 286 -45.66 31.97 -6.47
N GLU A 287 -44.56 31.64 -7.15
CA GLU A 287 -44.55 31.50 -8.61
C GLU A 287 -45.58 30.48 -9.09
N GLY A 288 -46.50 30.89 -9.97
CA GLY A 288 -47.58 30.03 -10.47
C GLY A 288 -48.67 29.73 -9.44
N VAL A 289 -48.67 30.36 -8.26
CA VAL A 289 -49.72 30.26 -7.25
C VAL A 289 -50.63 31.48 -7.36
N GLU A 290 -51.88 31.26 -7.74
CA GLU A 290 -52.86 32.35 -7.84
C GLU A 290 -53.33 32.77 -6.45
N ILE A 291 -53.00 34.01 -6.05
CA ILE A 291 -53.42 34.64 -4.79
C ILE A 291 -54.50 35.67 -5.10
N GLU A 292 -55.64 35.59 -4.41
CA GLU A 292 -56.76 36.50 -4.65
C GLU A 292 -56.39 37.96 -4.34
N ALA A 293 -57.03 38.91 -5.03
CA ALA A 293 -56.79 40.33 -4.78
C ALA A 293 -57.12 40.76 -3.33
N ASP A 294 -58.09 40.09 -2.70
CA ASP A 294 -58.57 40.32 -1.32
C ASP A 294 -57.88 39.42 -0.26
N TRP A 295 -56.77 38.76 -0.61
CA TRP A 295 -56.08 37.79 0.27
C TRP A 295 -55.78 38.32 1.68
N PHE A 296 -55.43 39.62 1.80
CA PHE A 296 -55.06 40.22 3.09
C PHE A 296 -56.28 40.36 4.01
N THR A 297 -57.44 40.71 3.46
CA THR A 297 -58.71 40.73 4.20
C THR A 297 -59.05 39.33 4.67
N ARG A 298 -58.95 38.33 3.78
CA ARG A 298 -59.22 36.93 4.13
C ARG A 298 -58.26 36.39 5.19
N LEU A 299 -56.97 36.74 5.14
CA LEU A 299 -56.01 36.35 6.17
C LEU A 299 -56.38 36.95 7.54
N LYS A 300 -56.83 38.21 7.60
CA LYS A 300 -57.33 38.81 8.84
C LYS A 300 -58.56 38.08 9.37
N ASP A 301 -59.48 37.68 8.49
CA ASP A 301 -60.70 36.97 8.90
C ASP A 301 -60.41 35.59 9.51
N LEU A 302 -59.27 34.97 9.17
CA LEU A 302 -58.80 33.73 9.81
C LEU A 302 -58.33 33.93 11.27
N LEU A 303 -57.99 35.16 11.67
CA LEU A 303 -57.65 35.47 13.06
C LEU A 303 -58.93 35.66 13.88
N THR A 304 -59.00 35.02 15.05
CA THR A 304 -60.22 35.01 15.87
C THR A 304 -60.39 36.25 16.74
N LYS A 305 -59.31 36.93 17.12
CA LYS A 305 -59.33 38.11 17.99
C LYS A 305 -59.30 39.40 17.18
N GLN A 306 -60.21 40.34 17.46
CA GLN A 306 -60.25 41.64 16.77
C GLN A 306 -58.93 42.42 16.96
N ASN A 307 -58.34 42.37 18.16
CA ASN A 307 -57.06 43.02 18.43
C ASN A 307 -55.94 42.50 17.51
N ASP A 308 -55.89 41.19 17.24
CA ASP A 308 -54.88 40.59 16.37
C ASP A 308 -55.05 41.08 14.91
N ARG A 309 -56.31 41.27 14.46
CA ARG A 309 -56.63 41.81 13.13
C ARG A 309 -56.18 43.26 12.98
N ASP A 310 -56.46 44.09 13.99
CA ASP A 310 -56.08 45.50 14.00
C ASP A 310 -54.56 45.65 14.06
N GLU A 311 -53.88 44.82 14.86
CA GLU A 311 -52.42 44.78 14.96
C GLU A 311 -51.75 44.26 13.68
N LEU A 312 -52.38 43.35 12.94
CA LEU A 312 -51.90 42.92 11.63
C LEU A 312 -52.03 44.05 10.58
N GLU A 313 -53.14 44.80 10.60
CA GLU A 313 -53.34 45.97 9.74
C GLU A 313 -52.27 47.04 9.97
N LYS A 314 -51.90 47.31 11.24
CA LYS A 314 -50.83 48.25 11.58
C LYS A 314 -49.44 47.81 11.09
N LYS A 315 -49.21 46.50 10.90
CA LYS A 315 -47.89 45.94 10.52
C LYS A 315 -47.71 45.71 9.04
N ALA A 316 -48.76 45.27 8.35
CA ALA A 316 -48.70 44.92 6.92
C ALA A 316 -49.81 45.57 6.07
N GLY A 317 -50.81 46.20 6.69
CA GLY A 317 -51.92 46.87 6.01
C GLY A 317 -51.57 48.23 5.44
N THR A 318 -52.57 48.95 4.92
CA THR A 318 -52.35 50.23 4.21
C THR A 318 -51.73 51.30 5.11
N ALA A 319 -52.05 51.27 6.41
CA ALA A 319 -51.54 52.19 7.43
C ALA A 319 -50.15 51.83 8.00
N SER A 320 -49.53 50.72 7.57
CA SER A 320 -48.23 50.32 8.09
C SER A 320 -47.10 51.26 7.67
N THR A 321 -46.28 51.66 8.65
CA THR A 321 -45.06 52.46 8.49
C THR A 321 -43.78 51.61 8.51
N TYR A 322 -43.91 50.27 8.54
CA TYR A 322 -42.76 49.38 8.59
C TYR A 322 -41.94 49.45 7.30
N ARG A 323 -40.64 49.74 7.42
CA ARG A 323 -39.74 49.96 6.27
C ARG A 323 -39.65 48.77 5.31
N TYR A 324 -39.77 47.54 5.81
CA TYR A 324 -39.68 46.30 5.02
C TYR A 324 -41.06 45.62 4.85
N LYS A 325 -42.09 46.46 4.71
CA LYS A 325 -43.49 46.02 4.58
C LYS A 325 -43.70 45.11 3.37
N ASP A 326 -43.10 45.41 2.23
CA ASP A 326 -43.33 44.65 0.99
C ASP A 326 -42.76 43.22 1.10
N GLU A 327 -41.61 43.05 1.75
CA GLU A 327 -41.05 41.74 2.02
C GLU A 327 -41.89 40.96 3.03
N LEU A 328 -42.37 41.62 4.10
CA LEU A 328 -43.30 41.02 5.06
C LEU A 328 -44.61 40.59 4.38
N ILE A 329 -45.15 41.40 3.47
CA ILE A 329 -46.34 41.06 2.68
C ILE A 329 -46.12 39.76 1.90
N ASN A 330 -44.96 39.58 1.28
CA ASN A 330 -44.67 38.35 0.54
C ASN A 330 -44.59 37.13 1.46
N VAL A 331 -43.99 37.26 2.65
CA VAL A 331 -43.97 36.20 3.67
C VAL A 331 -45.39 35.85 4.13
N LEU A 332 -46.23 36.85 4.40
CA LEU A 332 -47.64 36.65 4.80
C LEU A 332 -48.47 36.02 3.69
N LYS A 333 -48.23 36.37 2.42
CA LYS A 333 -48.88 35.70 1.27
C LYS A 333 -48.52 34.21 1.22
N VAL A 334 -47.28 33.83 1.51
CA VAL A 334 -46.89 32.41 1.60
C VAL A 334 -47.64 31.70 2.73
N ILE A 335 -47.74 32.32 3.91
CA ILE A 335 -48.50 31.77 5.04
C ILE A 335 -49.99 31.61 4.68
N TYR A 336 -50.60 32.62 4.06
CA TYR A 336 -51.98 32.55 3.58
C TYR A 336 -52.19 31.43 2.54
N ALA A 337 -51.31 31.34 1.55
CA ALA A 337 -51.34 30.29 0.55
C ALA A 337 -51.18 28.89 1.17
N ARG A 338 -50.42 28.78 2.27
CA ARG A 338 -50.27 27.54 3.04
C ARG A 338 -51.57 27.19 3.77
N LEU A 339 -52.18 28.14 4.48
CA LEU A 339 -53.44 27.96 5.21
C LEU A 339 -54.61 27.58 4.30
N THR A 340 -54.63 28.10 3.08
CA THR A 340 -55.66 27.86 2.06
C THR A 340 -55.37 26.65 1.15
N ASN A 341 -54.41 25.80 1.52
CA ASN A 341 -54.03 24.58 0.79
C ASN A 341 -53.43 24.81 -0.61
N LYS A 342 -53.20 26.05 -1.04
CA LYS A 342 -52.65 26.40 -2.37
C LYS A 342 -51.21 25.95 -2.56
N LEU A 343 -50.50 25.69 -1.48
CA LEU A 343 -49.11 25.20 -1.48
C LEU A 343 -48.99 23.69 -1.22
N ASN A 344 -50.09 22.92 -1.27
CA ASN A 344 -50.06 21.47 -0.99
C ASN A 344 -49.18 20.69 -1.97
N SER A 345 -49.16 21.07 -3.25
CA SER A 345 -48.28 20.45 -4.26
C SER A 345 -46.79 20.65 -3.98
N ARG A 346 -46.43 21.73 -3.27
CA ARG A 346 -45.04 22.11 -2.98
C ARG A 346 -44.57 21.59 -1.62
N PHE A 347 -45.40 21.69 -0.58
CA PHE A 347 -45.04 21.39 0.81
C PHE A 347 -45.82 20.22 1.42
N GLY A 348 -46.61 19.50 0.62
CA GLY A 348 -47.51 18.43 1.06
C GLY A 348 -48.80 18.96 1.69
N THR A 349 -49.79 18.09 1.92
CA THR A 349 -51.06 18.50 2.56
C THR A 349 -50.82 19.02 3.98
N ILE A 350 -51.43 20.15 4.34
CA ILE A 350 -51.44 20.66 5.71
C ILE A 350 -52.66 20.09 6.46
N THR A 351 -52.42 19.55 7.65
CA THR A 351 -53.45 19.01 8.55
C THR A 351 -54.18 20.13 9.30
N GLN A 352 -55.34 19.82 9.88
CA GLN A 352 -56.10 20.82 10.65
C GLN A 352 -55.34 21.28 11.90
N ASP A 353 -54.62 20.39 12.56
CA ASP A 353 -53.78 20.72 13.72
C ASP A 353 -52.63 21.64 13.33
N GLU A 354 -51.97 21.38 12.19
CA GLU A 354 -50.93 22.26 11.66
C GLU A 354 -51.49 23.63 11.25
N LYS A 355 -52.70 23.70 10.68
CA LYS A 355 -53.37 24.98 10.39
C LYS A 355 -53.63 25.77 11.67
N THR A 356 -54.12 25.09 12.71
CA THR A 356 -54.41 25.70 14.02
C THR A 356 -53.12 26.21 14.65
N ALA A 357 -52.06 25.39 14.71
CA ALA A 357 -50.77 25.79 15.24
C ALA A 357 -50.13 26.95 14.44
N LEU A 358 -50.33 27.01 13.12
CA LEU A 358 -49.85 28.11 12.29
C LEU A 358 -50.60 29.42 12.56
N LEU A 359 -51.93 29.35 12.75
CA LEU A 359 -52.75 30.50 13.15
C LEU A 359 -52.39 30.98 14.55
N ASP A 360 -52.17 30.07 15.50
CA ASP A 360 -51.74 30.41 16.86
C ASP A 360 -50.40 31.14 16.86
N LYS A 361 -49.43 30.66 16.07
CA LYS A 361 -48.13 31.34 15.91
C LYS A 361 -48.24 32.71 15.24
N LEU A 362 -49.17 32.86 14.29
CA LEU A 362 -49.46 34.14 13.65
C LEU A 362 -50.05 35.14 14.65
N SER A 363 -51.06 34.72 15.43
CA SER A 363 -51.68 35.48 16.51
C SER A 363 -50.70 35.85 17.62
N GLU A 364 -49.87 34.92 18.09
CA GLU A 364 -48.85 35.20 19.11
C GLU A 364 -47.80 36.19 18.58
N GLY A 365 -47.42 36.04 17.30
CA GLY A 365 -46.45 36.91 16.65
C GLY A 365 -46.93 38.36 16.53
N VAL A 366 -48.23 38.56 16.23
CA VAL A 366 -48.75 39.88 15.86
C VAL A 366 -48.73 40.88 17.02
N GLY A 367 -48.66 40.45 18.27
CA GLY A 367 -48.53 41.35 19.42
C GLY A 367 -47.16 42.03 19.55
N ASN A 368 -46.14 41.57 18.81
CA ASN A 368 -44.78 42.10 18.89
C ASN A 368 -44.60 43.39 18.05
N CYS A 369 -43.44 44.04 18.16
CA CYS A 369 -43.05 45.10 17.23
C CYS A 369 -43.02 44.58 15.77
N ALA A 370 -43.20 45.45 14.77
CA ALA A 370 -43.26 45.04 13.36
C ALA A 370 -42.03 44.24 12.87
N PRO A 371 -40.76 44.60 13.19
CA PRO A 371 -39.60 43.78 12.81
C PRO A 371 -39.50 42.46 13.57
N GLY A 372 -39.94 42.43 14.84
CA GLY A 372 -40.04 41.19 15.61
C GLY A 372 -41.09 40.23 15.03
N PHE A 373 -42.22 40.77 14.59
CA PHE A 373 -43.25 40.03 13.86
C PHE A 373 -42.70 39.47 12.54
N ASP A 374 -42.02 40.28 11.73
CA ASP A 374 -41.38 39.85 10.48
C ASP A 374 -40.38 38.70 10.71
N THR A 375 -39.53 38.83 11.73
CA THR A 375 -38.56 37.79 12.12
C THR A 375 -39.25 36.47 12.45
N ARG A 376 -40.33 36.50 13.25
CA ARG A 376 -41.11 35.29 13.57
C ARG A 376 -41.79 34.71 12.33
N MET A 377 -42.35 35.53 11.45
CA MET A 377 -43.02 35.06 10.23
C MET A 377 -42.05 34.41 9.25
N ARG A 378 -40.84 34.96 9.09
CA ARG A 378 -39.78 34.34 8.28
C ARG A 378 -39.33 33.01 8.85
N LEU A 379 -39.18 32.90 10.17
CA LEU A 379 -38.88 31.63 10.83
C LEU A 379 -39.96 30.58 10.57
N ILE A 380 -41.23 30.97 10.61
CA ILE A 380 -42.36 30.09 10.26
C ILE A 380 -42.28 29.64 8.80
N VAL A 381 -42.09 30.57 7.86
CA VAL A 381 -42.02 30.23 6.43
C VAL A 381 -40.84 29.31 6.15
N ASN A 382 -39.66 29.56 6.72
CA ASN A 382 -38.49 28.69 6.56
C ASN A 382 -38.75 27.25 7.04
N ASN A 383 -39.63 27.06 8.02
CA ASN A 383 -40.01 25.72 8.50
C ASN A 383 -40.96 24.96 7.56
N PHE A 384 -41.52 25.59 6.53
CA PHE A 384 -42.33 24.89 5.52
C PHE A 384 -41.48 24.04 4.57
N ALA A 385 -40.18 24.33 4.43
CA ALA A 385 -39.31 23.53 3.61
C ALA A 385 -39.12 22.14 4.22
N LYS A 386 -39.51 21.12 3.45
CA LYS A 386 -39.17 19.73 3.75
C LYS A 386 -37.81 19.42 3.13
N PRO A 387 -36.79 19.06 3.93
CA PRO A 387 -35.48 18.71 3.41
C PRO A 387 -35.60 17.44 2.56
N LYS A 388 -34.99 17.45 1.37
CA LYS A 388 -34.93 16.33 0.41
C LYS A 388 -33.54 15.73 0.31
N THR A 389 -32.52 16.43 0.78
CA THR A 389 -31.12 15.97 0.82
C THR A 389 -30.56 15.97 2.24
N ILE A 390 -29.45 15.24 2.45
CA ILE A 390 -28.72 15.28 3.72
C ILE A 390 -28.27 16.70 4.05
N SER A 391 -27.79 17.48 3.09
CA SER A 391 -27.31 18.85 3.33
C SER A 391 -28.42 19.76 3.86
N GLU A 392 -29.63 19.69 3.29
CA GLU A 392 -30.80 20.43 3.77
C GLU A 392 -31.25 19.97 5.15
N LEU A 393 -31.24 18.64 5.39
CA LEU A 393 -31.59 18.06 6.68
C LEU A 393 -30.60 18.50 7.77
N LEU A 394 -29.30 18.51 7.47
CA LEU A 394 -28.25 19.00 8.35
C LEU A 394 -28.40 20.50 8.64
N TYR A 395 -28.72 21.31 7.63
CA TYR A 395 -29.00 22.74 7.83
C TYR A 395 -30.18 22.95 8.77
N LYS A 396 -31.29 22.20 8.58
CA LYS A 396 -32.46 22.26 9.47
C LYS A 396 -32.11 21.91 10.91
N ILE A 397 -31.35 20.83 11.11
CA ILE A 397 -30.84 20.45 12.45
C ILE A 397 -30.02 21.58 13.07
N ARG A 398 -29.11 22.21 12.32
CA ARG A 398 -28.30 23.32 12.85
C ARG A 398 -29.18 24.51 13.23
N LEU A 399 -30.18 24.87 12.42
CA LEU A 399 -31.15 25.91 12.74
C LEU A 399 -31.93 25.61 14.02
N GLU A 400 -32.47 24.40 14.17
CA GLU A 400 -33.25 24.01 15.36
C GLU A 400 -32.39 23.96 16.63
N LEU A 401 -31.12 23.53 16.51
CA LEU A 401 -30.18 23.56 17.63
C LEU A 401 -29.87 25.00 18.06
N ILE A 402 -29.63 25.91 17.12
CA ILE A 402 -29.41 27.33 17.44
C ILE A 402 -30.68 27.97 18.00
N ASP A 403 -31.87 27.66 17.46
CA ASP A 403 -33.15 28.14 18.01
C ASP A 403 -33.34 27.69 19.47
N LYS A 404 -33.08 26.41 19.74
CA LYS A 404 -33.16 25.84 21.09
C LYS A 404 -32.18 26.50 22.05
N ILE A 405 -30.94 26.73 21.63
CA ILE A 405 -29.93 27.42 22.44
C ILE A 405 -30.37 28.88 22.68
N ALA A 406 -30.83 29.58 21.65
CA ALA A 406 -31.27 30.97 21.76
C ALA A 406 -32.47 31.14 22.70
N ARG A 407 -33.51 30.30 22.58
CA ARG A 407 -34.67 30.29 23.48
C ARG A 407 -34.32 29.98 24.92
N SER A 408 -33.26 29.20 25.17
CA SER A 408 -32.78 28.96 26.54
C SER A 408 -32.10 30.18 27.17
N LYS A 409 -31.74 31.18 26.36
CA LYS A 409 -31.05 32.40 26.78
C LYS A 409 -31.97 33.63 26.83
N THR A 410 -32.95 33.72 25.94
CA THR A 410 -33.79 34.91 25.80
C THR A 410 -35.15 34.60 25.17
N ASP A 411 -36.19 35.28 25.65
CA ASP A 411 -37.52 35.33 25.01
C ASP A 411 -37.70 36.59 24.14
N GLU A 412 -36.77 37.54 24.22
CA GLU A 412 -36.78 38.78 23.43
C GLU A 412 -36.31 38.50 21.98
N VAL A 413 -37.13 38.92 21.01
CA VAL A 413 -37.03 38.51 19.60
C VAL A 413 -35.80 39.10 18.89
N HIS A 414 -35.40 40.33 19.23
CA HIS A 414 -34.23 40.96 18.61
C HIS A 414 -32.94 40.35 19.15
N HIS A 415 -32.89 40.05 20.45
CA HIS A 415 -31.80 39.35 21.10
C HIS A 415 -31.67 37.91 20.54
N HIS A 416 -32.80 37.21 20.37
CA HIS A 416 -32.85 35.91 19.71
C HIS A 416 -32.26 35.96 18.29
N ASN A 417 -32.66 36.92 17.46
CA ASN A 417 -32.11 37.10 16.12
C ASN A 417 -30.60 37.49 16.15
N SER A 418 -30.18 38.27 17.14
CA SER A 418 -28.77 38.64 17.35
C SER A 418 -27.90 37.42 17.69
N LEU A 419 -28.43 36.46 18.46
CA LEU A 419 -27.76 35.17 18.70
C LEU A 419 -27.59 34.32 17.44
N PHE A 420 -28.56 34.36 16.50
CA PHE A 420 -28.38 33.72 15.20
C PHE A 420 -27.30 34.40 14.34
N GLN A 421 -27.18 35.73 14.41
CA GLN A 421 -26.09 36.44 13.73
C GLN A 421 -24.73 36.09 14.34
N ALA A 422 -24.64 36.04 15.67
CA ALA A 422 -23.44 35.58 16.37
C ALA A 422 -23.08 34.13 16.00
N ALA A 423 -24.08 33.23 15.91
CA ALA A 423 -23.88 31.86 15.49
C ALA A 423 -23.33 31.77 14.05
N ARG A 424 -23.88 32.56 13.12
CA ARG A 424 -23.38 32.67 11.75
C ARG A 424 -21.93 33.14 11.73
N ALA A 425 -21.60 34.19 12.47
CA ALA A 425 -20.23 34.70 12.58
C ALA A 425 -19.26 33.66 13.17
N ALA A 426 -19.74 32.82 14.10
CA ALA A 426 -18.98 31.71 14.69
C ALA A 426 -18.90 30.45 13.78
N GLY A 427 -19.37 30.52 12.54
CA GLY A 427 -19.22 29.45 11.55
C GLY A 427 -20.13 28.24 11.79
N THR A 428 -21.28 28.38 12.46
CA THR A 428 -22.21 27.26 12.67
C THR A 428 -23.06 26.91 11.45
N GLY A 429 -22.90 27.62 10.33
CA GLY A 429 -23.56 27.31 9.07
C GLY A 429 -25.08 27.52 9.09
N VAL A 430 -25.55 28.57 9.78
CA VAL A 430 -26.94 29.02 9.83
C VAL A 430 -27.10 30.43 9.27
N ILE A 431 -28.31 30.78 8.80
CA ILE A 431 -28.68 32.15 8.41
C ILE A 431 -29.65 32.71 9.46
N PRO A 432 -29.48 33.98 9.90
CA PRO A 432 -30.44 34.61 10.80
C PRO A 432 -31.83 34.74 10.14
N PRO A 433 -32.92 34.50 10.89
CA PRO A 433 -34.28 34.59 10.34
C PRO A 433 -34.58 35.96 9.71
N ASN A 434 -34.02 37.04 10.27
CA ASN A 434 -34.08 38.38 9.70
C ASN A 434 -32.69 39.02 9.66
N ALA A 435 -32.00 38.89 8.53
CA ALA A 435 -30.69 39.52 8.32
C ALA A 435 -30.76 41.06 8.28
N SER A 436 -31.94 41.63 8.05
CA SER A 436 -32.18 43.08 7.92
C SER A 436 -32.72 43.72 9.21
N ASP A 437 -32.72 43.00 10.33
CA ASP A 437 -33.17 43.56 11.60
C ASP A 437 -32.24 44.69 12.03
N ILE A 438 -32.81 45.87 12.28
CA ILE A 438 -32.07 47.08 12.66
C ILE A 438 -31.93 47.22 14.17
N TYR A 439 -32.65 46.41 14.97
CA TYR A 439 -32.70 46.50 16.42
C TYR A 439 -31.79 45.47 17.10
N LEU A 440 -30.67 45.11 16.45
CA LEU A 440 -29.77 44.08 16.94
C LEU A 440 -29.16 44.48 18.28
N LYS A 441 -29.24 43.56 19.24
CA LYS A 441 -28.59 43.69 20.54
C LYS A 441 -27.14 43.24 20.40
N THR A 442 -26.22 44.00 20.99
CA THR A 442 -24.82 43.59 21.08
C THR A 442 -24.73 42.30 21.91
N ILE A 443 -24.17 41.24 21.32
CA ILE A 443 -23.87 39.97 21.99
C ILE A 443 -22.43 40.05 22.49
N GLU A 444 -22.22 39.81 23.79
CA GLU A 444 -20.88 39.79 24.38
C GLU A 444 -20.10 38.53 23.96
N GLU A 445 -18.77 38.62 23.95
CA GLU A 445 -17.90 37.52 23.50
C GLU A 445 -18.12 36.23 24.30
N ASP A 446 -18.32 36.34 25.61
CA ASP A 446 -18.64 35.20 26.49
C ASP A 446 -19.95 34.50 26.09
N GLU A 447 -20.93 35.26 25.63
CA GLU A 447 -22.20 34.72 25.19
C GLU A 447 -22.07 33.99 23.84
N VAL A 448 -21.24 34.50 22.93
CA VAL A 448 -20.87 33.84 21.67
C VAL A 448 -20.12 32.53 21.95
N ASN A 449 -19.13 32.56 22.84
CA ASN A 449 -18.34 31.40 23.23
C ASN A 449 -19.22 30.32 23.88
N SER A 450 -20.11 30.72 24.79
CA SER A 450 -21.10 29.84 25.42
C SER A 450 -22.05 29.21 24.38
N LEU A 451 -22.53 29.99 23.41
CA LEU A 451 -23.37 29.48 22.32
C LEU A 451 -22.62 28.45 21.48
N LYS A 452 -21.38 28.76 21.07
CA LYS A 452 -20.56 27.87 20.23
C LYS A 452 -20.22 26.57 20.96
N GLN A 453 -19.88 26.64 22.24
CA GLN A 453 -19.59 25.47 23.07
C GLN A 453 -20.81 24.55 23.20
N GLN A 454 -21.99 25.12 23.46
CA GLN A 454 -23.24 24.35 23.52
C GLN A 454 -23.56 23.72 22.17
N PHE A 455 -23.40 24.46 21.08
CA PHE A 455 -23.60 23.96 19.73
C PHE A 455 -22.65 22.78 19.43
N ASP A 456 -21.34 22.91 19.68
CA ASP A 456 -20.36 21.84 19.40
C ASP A 456 -20.59 20.59 20.26
N ARG A 457 -21.09 20.78 21.48
CA ARG A 457 -21.50 19.67 22.35
C ARG A 457 -22.69 18.90 21.77
N LEU A 458 -23.65 19.60 21.16
CA LEU A 458 -24.86 19.01 20.60
C LEU A 458 -24.64 18.49 19.18
N TYR A 459 -23.85 19.19 18.36
CA TYR A 459 -23.61 18.93 16.95
C TYR A 459 -22.18 18.44 16.72
N ASN A 460 -21.96 17.13 16.92
CA ASN A 460 -20.69 16.47 16.66
C ASN A 460 -20.90 15.11 16.00
N SER A 461 -19.83 14.48 15.55
CA SER A 461 -19.92 13.22 14.80
C SER A 461 -20.59 12.06 15.55
N ARG A 462 -20.58 12.07 16.89
CA ARG A 462 -21.22 11.02 17.69
C ARG A 462 -22.73 11.21 17.73
N THR A 463 -23.19 12.45 17.85
CA THR A 463 -24.61 12.79 17.95
C THR A 463 -25.28 12.95 16.58
N LEU A 464 -24.50 13.21 15.52
CA LEU A 464 -25.02 13.57 14.20
C LEU A 464 -26.02 12.56 13.61
N ILE A 465 -25.71 11.27 13.69
CA ILE A 465 -26.59 10.22 13.17
C ILE A 465 -27.92 10.21 13.93
N THR A 466 -27.86 10.34 15.26
CA THR A 466 -29.06 10.41 16.09
C THR A 466 -29.89 11.64 15.75
N LEU A 467 -29.27 12.81 15.60
CA LEU A 467 -29.94 14.05 15.20
C LEU A 467 -30.64 13.90 13.84
N LEU A 468 -29.96 13.29 12.86
CA LEU A 468 -30.54 13.03 11.54
C LEU A 468 -31.75 12.09 11.60
N ILE A 469 -31.68 11.01 12.38
CA ILE A 469 -32.81 10.09 12.56
C ILE A 469 -33.97 10.80 13.26
N THR A 470 -33.69 11.56 14.32
CA THR A 470 -34.71 12.36 15.02
C THR A 470 -35.39 13.35 14.07
N GLN A 471 -34.61 14.04 13.23
CA GLN A 471 -35.18 14.95 12.24
C GLN A 471 -36.03 14.21 11.20
N ILE A 472 -35.54 13.10 10.64
CA ILE A 472 -36.33 12.30 9.67
C ILE A 472 -37.66 11.86 10.30
N LYS A 473 -37.65 11.38 11.55
CA LYS A 473 -38.89 11.04 12.28
C LYS A 473 -39.83 12.24 12.37
N SER A 474 -39.31 13.42 12.71
CA SER A 474 -40.06 14.68 12.79
C SER A 474 -40.76 15.00 11.46
N GLU A 475 -40.04 14.91 10.34
CA GLU A 475 -40.60 15.19 9.01
C GLU A 475 -41.70 14.19 8.62
N LEU A 476 -41.53 12.92 9.01
CA LEU A 476 -42.49 11.85 8.71
C LEU A 476 -43.80 11.94 9.51
N TYR A 477 -43.85 12.71 10.61
CA TYR A 477 -45.12 12.93 11.33
C TYR A 477 -46.20 13.51 10.42
N SER A 478 -45.83 14.40 9.49
CA SER A 478 -46.75 14.98 8.51
C SER A 478 -47.29 13.96 7.49
N CYS A 479 -46.63 12.79 7.36
CA CYS A 479 -47.09 11.67 6.54
C CYS A 479 -47.84 10.59 7.33
N GLY A 480 -48.20 10.86 8.59
CA GLY A 480 -48.95 9.92 9.43
C GLY A 480 -48.09 8.99 10.29
N TYR A 481 -46.75 9.15 10.28
CA TYR A 481 -45.89 8.40 11.19
C TYR A 481 -46.18 8.81 12.64
N ARG A 482 -46.33 7.84 13.55
CA ARG A 482 -46.67 8.12 14.96
C ARG A 482 -45.77 7.42 15.98
N ASN A 483 -44.79 6.61 15.53
CA ASN A 483 -43.87 5.88 16.43
C ASN A 483 -44.62 5.07 17.51
N ILE A 484 -45.79 4.53 17.14
CA ILE A 484 -46.63 3.64 17.94
C ILE A 484 -46.84 2.40 17.07
N ASP A 485 -46.71 1.21 17.66
CA ASP A 485 -47.13 -0.05 17.06
C ASP A 485 -48.66 0.04 16.85
N LYS A 486 -49.07 0.56 15.70
CA LYS A 486 -50.48 0.54 15.31
C LYS A 486 -50.84 -0.95 15.17
N GLU A 487 -51.76 -1.44 16.01
CA GLU A 487 -52.29 -2.82 15.88
C GLU A 487 -52.86 -3.08 14.47
N GLU A 488 -53.33 -2.04 13.80
CA GLU A 488 -53.86 -2.09 12.43
C GLU A 488 -52.79 -1.98 11.33
N GLY A 489 -51.55 -1.63 11.67
CA GLY A 489 -50.47 -1.32 10.73
C GLY A 489 -50.63 0.05 10.05
N TYR A 490 -49.62 0.45 9.29
CA TYR A 490 -49.67 1.63 8.41
C TYR A 490 -50.32 1.26 7.07
N THR A 491 -51.14 2.17 6.54
CA THR A 491 -51.77 2.04 5.23
C THR A 491 -50.75 2.23 4.10
N TYR A 492 -51.04 1.68 2.91
CA TYR A 492 -50.16 1.85 1.73
C TYR A 492 -49.78 3.30 1.43
N PRO A 493 -50.73 4.27 1.41
CA PRO A 493 -50.37 5.68 1.19
C PRO A 493 -49.41 6.25 2.26
N GLU A 494 -49.56 5.86 3.53
CA GLU A 494 -48.69 6.32 4.63
C GLU A 494 -47.27 5.77 4.46
N TYR A 495 -47.11 4.44 4.39
CA TYR A 495 -45.76 3.87 4.33
C TYR A 495 -45.06 4.12 2.99
N ASN A 496 -45.81 4.31 1.90
CA ASN A 496 -45.22 4.74 0.64
C ASN A 496 -44.66 6.17 0.76
N CYS A 497 -45.33 7.08 1.49
CA CYS A 497 -44.72 8.38 1.79
C CYS A 497 -43.41 8.21 2.60
N PHE A 498 -43.39 7.31 3.60
CA PHE A 498 -42.19 7.08 4.41
C PHE A 498 -41.02 6.62 3.54
N TYR A 499 -41.30 5.65 2.67
CA TYR A 499 -40.35 5.10 1.72
C TYR A 499 -39.80 6.18 0.78
N GLU A 500 -40.66 6.93 0.10
CA GLU A 500 -40.24 7.98 -0.84
C GLU A 500 -39.42 9.08 -0.16
N TYR A 501 -39.81 9.48 1.05
CA TYR A 501 -39.08 10.49 1.81
C TYR A 501 -37.68 9.99 2.21
N ILE A 502 -37.58 8.80 2.81
CA ILE A 502 -36.29 8.22 3.20
C ILE A 502 -35.41 7.94 1.97
N LYS A 503 -36.00 7.46 0.87
CA LYS A 503 -35.32 7.25 -0.41
C LYS A 503 -34.73 8.56 -0.93
N SER A 504 -35.49 9.66 -0.86
CA SER A 504 -35.00 10.99 -1.29
C SER A 504 -33.78 11.45 -0.48
N ILE A 505 -33.83 11.33 0.85
CA ILE A 505 -32.72 11.72 1.74
C ILE A 505 -31.48 10.85 1.51
N LEU A 506 -31.66 9.53 1.37
CA LEU A 506 -30.55 8.60 1.18
C LEU A 506 -30.00 8.64 -0.26
N GLY A 507 -30.80 9.03 -1.26
CA GLY A 507 -30.36 9.12 -2.66
C GLY A 507 -29.77 7.80 -3.19
N ILE A 508 -30.31 6.66 -2.74
CA ILE A 508 -29.87 5.32 -3.12
C ILE A 508 -31.15 4.56 -3.54
N GLU A 509 -31.04 3.66 -4.52
CA GLU A 509 -32.11 2.71 -4.85
C GLU A 509 -32.22 1.62 -3.78
N MET A 510 -33.43 1.38 -3.28
CA MET A 510 -33.70 0.54 -2.10
C MET A 510 -34.99 -0.23 -2.36
N GLN A 511 -35.12 -1.45 -1.83
CA GLN A 511 -36.40 -2.13 -1.86
C GLN A 511 -37.25 -1.66 -0.69
N LEU A 512 -38.57 -1.55 -0.87
CA LEU A 512 -39.50 -1.17 0.18
C LEU A 512 -39.32 -2.06 1.42
N ALA A 513 -39.13 -3.37 1.21
CA ALA A 513 -38.96 -4.36 2.27
C ALA A 513 -37.71 -4.19 3.13
N ASP A 514 -36.72 -3.42 2.68
CA ASP A 514 -35.57 -3.11 3.52
C ASP A 514 -35.86 -1.95 4.49
N ILE A 515 -36.77 -1.04 4.12
CA ILE A 515 -37.07 0.20 4.86
C ILE A 515 -38.18 0.00 5.88
N VAL A 516 -39.12 -0.92 5.65
CA VAL A 516 -40.26 -1.15 6.53
C VAL A 516 -40.20 -2.52 7.18
N LEU A 517 -40.78 -2.64 8.38
CA LEU A 517 -40.91 -3.89 9.11
C LEU A 517 -42.32 -4.45 8.91
N PHE A 518 -42.38 -5.73 8.49
CA PHE A 518 -43.64 -6.44 8.28
C PHE A 518 -43.94 -7.40 9.43
N VAL A 519 -45.19 -7.41 9.89
CA VAL A 519 -45.78 -8.44 10.74
C VAL A 519 -47.16 -8.77 10.18
N ASP A 520 -47.44 -10.04 9.90
CA ASP A 520 -48.71 -10.51 9.32
C ASP A 520 -49.15 -9.71 8.08
N GLU A 521 -48.21 -9.51 7.14
CA GLU A 521 -48.39 -8.73 5.89
C GLU A 521 -48.70 -7.24 6.07
N LYS A 522 -48.67 -6.72 7.31
CA LYS A 522 -48.86 -5.30 7.62
C LYS A 522 -47.53 -4.63 7.95
N VAL A 523 -47.39 -3.37 7.52
CA VAL A 523 -46.23 -2.54 7.90
C VAL A 523 -46.45 -2.00 9.30
N ILE A 524 -45.61 -2.38 10.26
CA ILE A 524 -45.75 -1.95 11.66
C ILE A 524 -44.83 -0.77 12.04
N ASP A 525 -43.65 -0.67 11.42
CA ASP A 525 -42.71 0.44 11.65
C ASP A 525 -41.68 0.52 10.51
N ILE A 526 -40.77 1.48 10.58
CA ILE A 526 -39.60 1.63 9.73
C ILE A 526 -38.44 0.84 10.35
N ASN A 527 -37.67 0.15 9.52
CA ASN A 527 -36.43 -0.53 9.89
C ASN A 527 -35.32 0.51 10.17
N TRP A 528 -35.37 1.13 11.34
CA TRP A 528 -34.46 2.21 11.71
C TRP A 528 -32.99 1.78 11.78
N ASP A 529 -32.70 0.52 12.09
CA ASP A 529 -31.33 0.00 12.09
C ASP A 529 -30.74 -0.02 10.68
N PHE A 530 -31.55 -0.40 9.69
CA PHE A 530 -31.17 -0.34 8.29
C PHE A 530 -30.97 1.10 7.83
N VAL A 531 -31.91 2.01 8.12
CA VAL A 531 -31.80 3.45 7.79
C VAL A 531 -30.55 4.05 8.41
N LYS A 532 -30.29 3.79 9.69
CA LYS A 532 -29.11 4.25 10.43
C LYS A 532 -27.81 3.74 9.80
N THR A 533 -27.78 2.48 9.39
CA THR A 533 -26.62 1.87 8.71
C THR A 533 -26.35 2.52 7.36
N LYS A 534 -27.39 2.73 6.55
CA LYS A 534 -27.28 3.38 5.24
C LYS A 534 -26.87 4.84 5.36
N LEU A 535 -27.46 5.58 6.29
CA LEU A 535 -27.11 6.96 6.58
C LEU A 535 -25.64 7.08 7.03
N SER A 536 -25.19 6.21 7.93
CA SER A 536 -23.79 6.17 8.39
C SER A 536 -22.82 5.93 7.22
N LYS A 537 -23.16 4.98 6.34
CA LYS A 537 -22.36 4.66 5.15
C LYS A 537 -22.35 5.85 4.18
N LYS A 538 -23.49 6.50 3.95
CA LYS A 538 -23.60 7.67 3.09
C LYS A 538 -22.76 8.84 3.60
N LEU A 539 -22.91 9.21 4.89
CA LEU A 539 -22.10 10.27 5.51
C LEU A 539 -20.59 10.00 5.40
N LYS A 540 -20.17 8.74 5.58
CA LYS A 540 -18.77 8.33 5.41
C LYS A 540 -18.31 8.45 3.95
N ASN A 541 -19.08 7.90 3.01
CA ASN A 541 -18.74 7.87 1.59
C ASN A 541 -18.71 9.27 0.96
N GLU A 542 -19.63 10.13 1.38
CA GLU A 542 -19.69 11.52 0.94
C GLU A 542 -18.73 12.41 1.72
N GLY A 543 -17.93 11.89 2.66
CA GLY A 543 -16.89 12.68 3.33
C GLY A 543 -17.41 13.74 4.30
N TYR A 544 -18.58 13.53 4.91
CA TYR A 544 -19.07 14.38 6.01
C TYR A 544 -18.26 14.22 7.30
N PHE A 545 -17.48 13.14 7.40
CA PHE A 545 -16.55 12.92 8.49
C PHE A 545 -15.12 13.03 7.98
N ILE A 546 -14.34 13.95 8.55
CA ILE A 546 -12.88 13.90 8.45
C ILE A 546 -12.47 12.74 9.34
N THR A 547 -12.13 11.62 8.71
CA THR A 547 -11.45 10.54 9.41
C THR A 547 -9.97 10.85 9.34
N GLU A 548 -9.38 11.29 10.45
CA GLU A 548 -7.95 11.07 10.67
C GLU A 548 -7.76 9.55 10.62
N LYS A 549 -7.39 9.04 9.44
CA LYS A 549 -7.23 7.61 9.16
C LYS A 549 -6.44 6.98 10.29
N ASN A 550 -7.07 6.12 11.09
CA ASN A 550 -6.37 5.13 11.88
C ASN A 550 -7.29 3.95 12.21
N PHE A 551 -6.92 2.82 11.62
CA PHE A 551 -7.23 1.43 11.98
C PHE A 551 -8.67 0.93 11.81
N SER A 552 -8.78 -0.26 11.19
CA SER A 552 -10.01 -1.05 11.15
C SER A 552 -10.32 -1.61 12.55
N PRO A 553 -11.60 -1.93 12.85
CA PRO A 553 -11.97 -2.64 14.08
C PRO A 553 -11.10 -3.88 14.30
N ILE A 554 -10.65 -4.13 15.55
CA ILE A 554 -9.75 -5.24 15.91
C ILE A 554 -10.59 -6.42 16.40
N ASN A 555 -11.09 -7.23 15.48
CA ASN A 555 -11.89 -8.40 15.82
C ASN A 555 -11.05 -9.68 15.95
N SER A 556 -9.74 -9.62 15.63
CA SER A 556 -8.79 -10.74 15.78
C SER A 556 -7.37 -10.26 16.07
N LYS A 557 -6.52 -11.16 16.59
CA LYS A 557 -5.06 -10.91 16.69
C LYS A 557 -4.44 -10.54 15.34
N GLN A 558 -4.93 -11.15 14.27
CA GLN A 558 -4.41 -10.93 12.94
C GLN A 558 -4.70 -9.52 12.40
N GLU A 559 -5.89 -8.98 12.71
CA GLU A 559 -6.25 -7.59 12.43
C GLU A 559 -5.45 -6.62 13.29
N LEU A 560 -5.19 -6.95 14.56
CA LEU A 560 -4.30 -6.15 15.41
C LEU A 560 -2.89 -6.07 14.83
N TYR A 561 -2.29 -7.21 14.45
CA TYR A 561 -0.99 -7.22 13.80
C TYR A 561 -0.99 -6.42 12.50
N HIS A 562 -2.08 -6.51 11.73
CA HIS A 562 -2.24 -5.70 10.52
C HIS A 562 -2.28 -4.20 10.84
N ASN A 563 -3.00 -3.81 11.88
CA ASN A 563 -3.08 -2.42 12.31
C ASN A 563 -1.71 -1.91 12.78
N ILE A 564 -1.01 -2.64 13.65
CA ILE A 564 0.34 -2.25 14.10
C ILE A 564 1.30 -2.17 12.89
N TYR A 565 1.21 -3.14 11.98
CA TYR A 565 1.95 -3.12 10.72
C TYR A 565 1.66 -1.85 9.91
N GLN A 566 0.39 -1.49 9.69
CA GLN A 566 0.03 -0.28 8.94
C GLN A 566 0.51 0.99 9.65
N HIS A 567 0.50 1.01 10.99
CA HIS A 567 1.04 2.13 11.76
C HIS A 567 2.52 2.34 11.47
N ILE A 568 3.32 1.27 11.63
CA ILE A 568 4.76 1.30 11.40
C ILE A 568 5.06 1.62 9.93
N LYS A 569 4.32 0.99 9.00
CA LYS A 569 4.42 1.28 7.57
C LYS A 569 4.20 2.76 7.29
N ASN A 570 3.13 3.37 7.83
CA ASN A 570 2.83 4.78 7.63
C ASN A 570 3.94 5.69 8.18
N ILE A 571 4.55 5.32 9.31
CA ILE A 571 5.71 6.04 9.87
C ILE A 571 6.91 5.94 8.92
N ILE A 572 7.22 4.74 8.43
CA ILE A 572 8.32 4.49 7.49
C ILE A 572 8.11 5.27 6.19
N THR A 573 6.92 5.18 5.58
CA THR A 573 6.62 5.85 4.30
C THR A 573 6.58 7.37 4.41
N ALA A 574 6.33 7.89 5.61
CA ALA A 574 6.40 9.33 5.88
C ALA A 574 7.83 9.81 6.21
N ASP A 575 8.82 8.91 6.19
CA ASP A 575 10.23 9.11 6.59
C ASP A 575 10.40 9.73 7.99
N LYS A 576 9.51 9.33 8.93
CA LYS A 576 9.50 9.87 10.30
C LYS A 576 10.27 8.96 11.26
N GLY A 577 11.57 8.73 11.00
CA GLY A 577 12.41 7.83 11.80
C GLY A 577 12.39 8.11 13.30
N LEU A 578 12.36 9.40 13.71
CA LEU A 578 12.23 9.80 15.12
C LEU A 578 10.94 9.30 15.77
N LYS A 579 9.80 9.35 15.06
CA LYS A 579 8.53 8.83 15.58
C LYS A 579 8.55 7.32 15.75
N LEU A 580 9.33 6.62 14.92
CA LEU A 580 9.50 5.18 15.06
C LEU A 580 10.33 4.84 16.30
N ILE A 581 11.38 5.63 16.57
CA ILE A 581 12.16 5.53 17.81
C ILE A 581 11.26 5.81 19.03
N GLU A 582 10.47 6.88 18.99
CA GLU A 582 9.50 7.20 20.05
C GLU A 582 8.52 6.04 20.26
N PHE A 583 7.99 5.45 19.18
CA PHE A 583 7.08 4.30 19.26
C PHE A 583 7.73 3.05 19.86
N PHE A 584 9.00 2.77 19.57
CA PHE A 584 9.72 1.61 20.13
C PHE A 584 10.33 1.85 21.50
N LYS A 585 10.53 3.11 21.92
CA LYS A 585 11.07 3.46 23.24
C LYS A 585 10.00 3.82 24.25
N ASP A 586 8.80 4.22 23.82
CA ASP A 586 7.70 4.51 24.75
C ASP A 586 7.31 3.20 25.45
N PRO A 587 7.58 3.04 26.75
CA PRO A 587 7.24 1.80 27.48
C PRO A 587 5.73 1.57 27.52
N ASN A 588 4.92 2.57 27.16
CA ASN A 588 3.46 2.47 27.04
C ASN A 588 3.00 2.16 25.62
N SER A 589 3.92 1.92 24.68
CA SER A 589 3.59 1.47 23.32
C SER A 589 3.14 0.03 23.35
N ILE A 590 2.11 -0.29 22.53
CA ILE A 590 1.66 -1.66 22.32
C ILE A 590 2.79 -2.59 21.90
N TRP A 591 3.85 -2.04 21.30
CA TRP A 591 5.06 -2.78 20.93
C TRP A 591 5.67 -3.56 22.11
N HIS A 592 5.67 -2.99 23.32
CA HIS A 592 6.22 -3.66 24.50
C HIS A 592 5.28 -4.72 25.10
N CYS A 593 4.00 -4.73 24.71
CA CYS A 593 3.07 -5.80 25.08
C CYS A 593 3.26 -7.08 24.24
N LEU A 594 3.92 -6.98 23.09
CA LEU A 594 4.06 -8.08 22.15
C LEU A 594 5.16 -9.04 22.58
N SER A 595 4.89 -10.34 22.48
CA SER A 595 5.96 -11.34 22.60
C SER A 595 6.96 -11.20 21.44
N SER A 596 8.14 -11.79 21.59
CA SER A 596 9.13 -11.87 20.50
C SER A 596 8.54 -12.48 19.22
N VAL A 597 7.73 -13.53 19.37
CA VAL A 597 7.01 -14.19 18.26
C VAL A 597 6.01 -13.24 17.60
N ASP A 598 5.25 -12.47 18.37
CA ASP A 598 4.30 -11.50 17.82
C ASP A 598 5.01 -10.37 17.07
N LYS A 599 6.12 -9.86 17.61
CA LYS A 599 6.96 -8.85 16.95
C LYS A 599 7.53 -9.39 15.64
N PHE A 600 8.05 -10.61 15.67
CA PHE A 600 8.54 -11.31 14.47
C PHE A 600 7.42 -11.47 13.44
N GLU A 601 6.23 -11.91 13.85
CA GLU A 601 5.08 -12.02 12.95
C GLU A 601 4.72 -10.67 12.34
N ILE A 602 4.72 -9.55 13.09
CA ILE A 602 4.44 -8.21 12.53
C ILE A 602 5.53 -7.80 11.53
N PHE A 603 6.80 -8.07 11.82
CA PHE A 603 7.91 -7.77 10.91
C PHE A 603 7.89 -8.61 9.64
N THR A 604 7.44 -9.86 9.71
CA THR A 604 7.46 -10.82 8.59
C THR A 604 6.12 -10.99 7.89
N LYS A 605 5.02 -10.52 8.47
CA LYS A 605 3.69 -10.60 7.85
C LYS A 605 3.77 -9.90 6.50
N ARG A 606 3.43 -10.65 5.46
CA ARG A 606 2.90 -10.07 4.24
C ARG A 606 1.41 -9.88 4.50
N PRO A 607 0.90 -8.64 4.66
CA PRO A 607 -0.53 -8.46 4.56
C PRO A 607 -0.97 -9.06 3.22
N PHE A 608 -2.12 -9.74 3.17
CA PHE A 608 -2.73 -10.21 1.91
C PHE A 608 -2.88 -9.09 0.85
N VAL A 609 -2.70 -7.82 1.24
CA VAL A 609 -2.90 -6.61 0.45
C VAL A 609 -1.61 -5.78 0.29
N CYS A 610 -0.46 -6.20 0.86
CA CYS A 610 0.78 -5.41 0.75
C CYS A 610 1.98 -6.29 0.39
N ASP A 611 2.65 -5.91 -0.69
CA ASP A 611 3.61 -6.77 -1.40
C ASP A 611 4.98 -6.92 -0.69
N LYS A 612 5.19 -6.21 0.41
CA LYS A 612 6.50 -6.07 1.07
C LYS A 612 6.33 -6.12 2.58
N ASN A 613 7.33 -6.64 3.29
CA ASN A 613 7.39 -6.57 4.75
C ASN A 613 7.96 -5.22 5.21
N LEU A 614 7.84 -4.89 6.50
CA LEU A 614 8.26 -3.56 7.03
C LEU A 614 9.75 -3.28 6.81
N PHE A 615 10.58 -4.32 6.87
CA PHE A 615 12.02 -4.17 6.75
C PHE A 615 12.46 -3.96 5.29
N ALA A 616 11.84 -4.67 4.34
CA ALA A 616 11.98 -4.43 2.91
C ALA A 616 11.56 -3.01 2.54
N LEU A 617 10.41 -2.55 3.06
CA LEU A 617 9.93 -1.17 2.88
C LEU A 617 10.93 -0.12 3.39
N ALA A 618 11.47 -0.32 4.59
CA ALA A 618 12.45 0.60 5.16
C ALA A 618 13.78 0.60 4.39
N THR A 619 14.18 -0.55 3.85
CA THR A 619 15.38 -0.73 3.04
C THR A 619 15.28 0.02 1.70
N GLU A 620 14.14 -0.12 1.00
CA GLU A 620 13.93 0.53 -0.30
C GLU A 620 13.73 2.04 -0.21
N SER A 621 13.02 2.50 0.82
CA SER A 621 12.72 3.92 1.00
C SER A 621 13.93 4.77 1.43
N ASN A 622 15.10 4.16 1.65
CA ASN A 622 16.27 4.81 2.23
C ASN A 622 15.95 5.60 3.53
N SER A 623 14.96 5.13 4.28
CA SER A 623 14.36 5.95 5.34
C SER A 623 15.27 6.05 6.55
N ALA A 624 15.20 7.19 7.25
CA ALA A 624 15.78 7.35 8.60
C ALA A 624 15.22 6.31 9.61
N SER A 625 14.17 5.59 9.22
CA SER A 625 13.50 4.54 9.99
C SER A 625 14.23 3.19 9.96
N PHE A 626 15.24 2.99 9.09
CA PHE A 626 15.96 1.72 8.97
C PHE A 626 16.71 1.32 10.26
N LEU A 627 17.53 2.21 10.81
CA LEU A 627 18.31 1.95 12.02
C LEU A 627 17.45 1.60 13.25
N PRO A 628 16.35 2.33 13.54
CA PRO A 628 15.40 1.96 14.59
C PRO A 628 14.85 0.54 14.45
N LEU A 629 14.50 0.12 13.23
CA LEU A 629 14.00 -1.24 12.97
C LEU A 629 15.09 -2.29 13.19
N LEU A 630 16.32 -2.01 12.73
CA LEU A 630 17.44 -2.91 12.91
C LEU A 630 17.76 -3.12 14.41
N ASN A 631 17.67 -2.07 15.22
CA ASN A 631 17.82 -2.17 16.67
C ASN A 631 16.74 -3.07 17.29
N GLU A 632 15.48 -2.96 16.88
CA GLU A 632 14.43 -3.86 17.38
C GLU A 632 14.62 -5.31 16.95
N ILE A 633 15.11 -5.55 15.73
CA ILE A 633 15.46 -6.90 15.26
C ILE A 633 16.59 -7.49 16.09
N SER A 634 17.53 -6.66 16.57
CA SER A 634 18.61 -7.12 17.44
C SER A 634 18.12 -7.70 18.77
N ASN A 635 16.91 -7.32 19.20
CA ASN A 635 16.26 -7.82 20.41
C ASN A 635 15.44 -9.12 20.19
N LEU A 636 15.29 -9.59 18.94
CA LEU A 636 14.58 -10.85 18.65
C LEU A 636 15.42 -12.08 19.05
N HIS A 637 14.75 -13.23 19.21
CA HIS A 637 15.45 -14.50 19.40
C HIS A 637 16.25 -14.88 18.15
N ASP A 638 17.29 -15.68 18.36
CA ASP A 638 18.23 -16.09 17.32
C ASP A 638 17.54 -16.83 16.15
N PHE A 639 16.56 -17.67 16.45
CA PHE A 639 15.73 -18.35 15.45
C PHE A 639 14.91 -17.37 14.59
N ASP A 640 14.31 -16.35 15.21
CA ASP A 640 13.49 -15.35 14.54
C ASP A 640 14.36 -14.43 13.66
N LYS A 641 15.56 -14.06 14.13
CA LYS A 641 16.56 -13.34 13.32
C LYS A 641 16.90 -14.13 12.07
N GLN A 642 17.27 -15.41 12.24
CA GLN A 642 17.59 -16.30 11.12
C GLN A 642 16.42 -16.40 10.13
N ALA A 643 15.20 -16.59 10.64
CA ALA A 643 14.01 -16.70 9.82
C ALA A 643 13.68 -15.39 9.08
N LEU A 644 13.87 -14.22 9.71
CA LEU A 644 13.64 -12.91 9.10
C LEU A 644 14.55 -12.71 7.88
N PHE A 645 15.84 -12.97 8.02
CA PHE A 645 16.79 -12.79 6.92
C PHE A 645 16.66 -13.84 5.82
N ARG A 646 16.22 -15.07 6.15
CA ARG A 646 16.00 -16.15 5.16
C ARG A 646 14.66 -16.08 4.45
N ARG A 647 13.58 -15.75 5.17
CA ARG A 647 12.18 -15.72 4.68
C ARG A 647 11.68 -14.32 4.36
N GLY A 648 12.45 -13.28 4.69
CA GLY A 648 12.19 -11.89 4.31
C GLY A 648 12.40 -11.71 2.82
N VAL A 649 11.54 -12.35 2.04
CA VAL A 649 11.56 -12.30 0.59
C VAL A 649 10.55 -11.22 0.16
N ASP A 650 10.86 -10.40 -0.84
CA ASP A 650 9.85 -9.56 -1.51
C ASP A 650 9.00 -10.42 -2.48
N TYR A 651 8.15 -9.77 -3.29
CA TYR A 651 7.36 -10.45 -4.32
C TYR A 651 8.22 -11.03 -5.46
N ASN A 652 9.42 -10.51 -5.68
CA ASN A 652 10.36 -10.98 -6.71
C ASN A 652 11.22 -12.15 -6.27
N GLY A 653 11.08 -12.62 -5.02
CA GLY A 653 11.98 -13.66 -4.52
C GLY A 653 13.29 -13.12 -3.92
N LEU A 654 13.43 -11.79 -3.75
CA LEU A 654 14.63 -11.15 -3.21
C LEU A 654 14.60 -11.11 -1.68
N THR A 655 15.66 -11.61 -1.08
CA THR A 655 15.98 -11.47 0.33
C THR A 655 16.21 -10.02 0.71
N ILE A 656 16.07 -9.70 1.99
CA ILE A 656 16.37 -8.37 2.55
C ILE A 656 17.78 -7.89 2.16
N LEU A 657 18.79 -8.78 2.20
CA LEU A 657 20.16 -8.41 1.83
C LEU A 657 20.28 -8.08 0.33
N GLU A 658 19.55 -8.78 -0.54
CA GLU A 658 19.48 -8.47 -1.98
C GLU A 658 18.80 -7.12 -2.22
N LEU A 659 17.71 -6.80 -1.51
CA LEU A 659 17.09 -5.47 -1.58
C LEU A 659 18.03 -4.37 -1.10
N ALA A 660 18.79 -4.65 -0.03
CA ALA A 660 19.72 -3.68 0.52
C ALA A 660 20.85 -3.34 -0.46
N ILE A 661 21.25 -4.24 -1.36
CA ILE A 661 22.28 -3.98 -2.38
C ILE A 661 21.93 -2.77 -3.27
N GLU A 662 20.65 -2.47 -3.47
CA GLU A 662 20.24 -1.28 -4.23
C GLU A 662 20.70 0.02 -3.56
N ASN A 663 20.94 -0.01 -2.24
CA ASN A 663 21.41 1.09 -1.42
C ASN A 663 22.69 0.72 -0.64
N ASN A 664 23.85 1.13 -1.17
CA ASN A 664 25.16 0.79 -0.61
C ASN A 664 25.33 1.11 0.89
N THR A 665 24.75 2.22 1.37
CA THR A 665 24.84 2.62 2.78
C THR A 665 24.08 1.63 3.66
N ILE A 666 22.84 1.30 3.29
CA ILE A 666 22.01 0.35 4.03
C ILE A 666 22.62 -1.05 3.95
N PHE A 667 23.09 -1.48 2.77
CA PHE A 667 23.78 -2.75 2.60
C PHE A 667 24.98 -2.85 3.54
N SER A 668 25.85 -1.83 3.58
CA SER A 668 27.05 -1.85 4.43
C SER A 668 26.72 -2.00 5.92
N VAL A 669 25.72 -1.24 6.41
CA VAL A 669 25.25 -1.34 7.80
C VAL A 669 24.66 -2.72 8.09
N LEU A 670 23.78 -3.19 7.21
CA LEU A 670 23.07 -4.45 7.40
C LEU A 670 23.98 -5.66 7.30
N PHE A 671 24.87 -5.66 6.31
CA PHE A 671 25.84 -6.73 6.10
C PHE A 671 26.78 -6.80 7.31
N ARG A 672 27.33 -5.66 7.77
CA ARG A 672 28.14 -5.60 9.00
C ARG A 672 27.38 -6.10 10.24
N TYR A 673 26.10 -5.76 10.37
CA TYR A 673 25.26 -6.29 11.43
C TYR A 673 25.18 -7.82 11.37
N VAL A 674 24.91 -8.41 10.20
CA VAL A 674 24.87 -9.87 10.01
C VAL A 674 26.22 -10.52 10.34
N LEU A 675 27.34 -9.87 9.99
CA LEU A 675 28.69 -10.35 10.31
C LEU A 675 28.98 -10.41 11.82
N ASN A 676 28.31 -9.58 12.61
CA ASN A 676 28.45 -9.51 14.06
C ASN A 676 27.48 -10.44 14.83
N LEU A 677 26.61 -11.18 14.12
CA LEU A 677 25.77 -12.20 14.75
C LEU A 677 26.60 -13.41 15.20
N LYS A 678 26.04 -14.23 16.11
CA LYS A 678 26.62 -15.53 16.49
C LYS A 678 26.91 -16.37 15.25
N SER A 679 28.01 -17.13 15.26
CA SER A 679 28.50 -17.91 14.11
C SER A 679 27.40 -18.76 13.47
N GLU A 680 26.65 -19.52 14.26
CA GLU A 680 25.57 -20.40 13.79
C GLU A 680 24.49 -19.64 12.98
N ILE A 681 24.11 -18.43 13.43
CA ILE A 681 23.10 -17.59 12.77
C ILE A 681 23.68 -16.95 11.53
N LYS A 682 24.90 -16.42 11.65
CA LYS A 682 25.62 -15.79 10.56
C LYS A 682 25.82 -16.78 9.40
N ASP A 683 26.29 -17.98 9.69
CA ASP A 683 26.53 -19.04 8.69
C ASP A 683 25.21 -19.54 8.10
N ALA A 684 24.15 -19.54 8.90
CA ALA A 684 22.82 -19.81 8.40
C ALA A 684 22.32 -18.77 7.38
N ILE A 685 22.52 -17.47 7.66
CA ILE A 685 22.08 -16.37 6.78
C ILE A 685 22.97 -16.30 5.55
N LEU A 686 24.29 -16.30 5.75
CA LEU A 686 25.34 -16.17 4.75
C LEU A 686 25.94 -17.54 4.37
N ASN A 687 25.08 -18.53 4.15
CA ASN A 687 25.52 -19.80 3.58
C ASN A 687 25.95 -19.62 2.11
N GLU A 688 26.57 -20.66 1.55
CA GLU A 688 27.09 -20.65 0.18
C GLU A 688 26.05 -20.22 -0.87
N ASN A 689 24.83 -20.75 -0.79
CA ASN A 689 23.77 -20.40 -1.74
C ASN A 689 23.33 -18.94 -1.62
N SER A 690 23.18 -18.44 -0.39
CA SER A 690 22.84 -17.03 -0.13
C SER A 690 23.92 -16.09 -0.68
N LEU A 691 25.20 -16.39 -0.42
CA LEU A 691 26.30 -15.54 -0.87
C LEU A 691 26.46 -15.57 -2.40
N ARG A 692 26.29 -16.73 -3.05
CA ARG A 692 26.25 -16.82 -4.52
C ARG A 692 25.14 -15.96 -5.12
N ARG A 693 23.95 -15.98 -4.51
CA ARG A 693 22.81 -15.16 -4.93
C ARG A 693 23.10 -13.66 -4.76
N LEU A 694 23.62 -13.26 -3.58
CA LEU A 694 24.01 -11.87 -3.32
C LEU A 694 25.08 -11.39 -4.30
N LEU A 695 26.07 -12.24 -4.59
CA LEU A 695 27.14 -11.96 -5.55
C LEU A 695 26.57 -11.72 -6.95
N LYS A 696 25.74 -12.64 -7.44
CA LYS A 696 25.07 -12.52 -8.75
C LYS A 696 24.21 -11.26 -8.82
N TYR A 697 23.45 -10.97 -7.76
CA TYR A 697 22.59 -9.79 -7.71
C TYR A 697 23.39 -8.49 -7.70
N ALA A 698 24.45 -8.38 -6.88
CA ALA A 698 25.35 -7.23 -6.85
C ALA A 698 25.99 -6.96 -8.22
N ILE A 699 26.37 -8.03 -8.93
CA ILE A 699 26.93 -7.96 -10.28
C ILE A 699 25.89 -7.46 -11.28
N HIS A 700 24.70 -8.05 -11.32
CA HIS A 700 23.64 -7.64 -12.24
C HIS A 700 23.22 -6.18 -12.02
N LYS A 701 23.30 -5.69 -10.79
CA LYS A 701 22.99 -4.30 -10.42
C LYS A 701 24.19 -3.35 -10.47
N ASN A 702 25.37 -3.86 -10.85
CA ASN A 702 26.63 -3.11 -10.93
C ASN A 702 26.99 -2.36 -9.63
N LYS A 703 26.76 -2.99 -8.47
CA LYS A 703 27.00 -2.41 -7.13
C LYS A 703 28.36 -2.85 -6.57
N VAL A 704 29.43 -2.21 -7.05
CA VAL A 704 30.82 -2.61 -6.78
C VAL A 704 31.19 -2.65 -5.29
N THR A 705 30.73 -1.69 -4.48
CA THR A 705 31.03 -1.65 -3.03
C THR A 705 30.36 -2.79 -2.25
N ALA A 706 29.14 -3.17 -2.66
CA ALA A 706 28.45 -4.32 -2.09
C ALA A 706 29.17 -5.63 -2.48
N LEU A 707 29.54 -5.73 -3.77
CA LEU A 707 30.35 -6.83 -4.30
C LEU A 707 31.66 -6.98 -3.50
N GLU A 708 32.39 -5.90 -3.27
CA GLU A 708 33.63 -5.90 -2.48
C GLU A 708 33.42 -6.41 -1.05
N SER A 709 32.38 -5.92 -0.38
CA SER A 709 32.04 -6.37 0.97
C SER A 709 31.72 -7.88 1.01
N ILE A 710 30.99 -8.38 0.01
CA ILE A 710 30.66 -9.81 -0.13
C ILE A 710 31.94 -10.62 -0.38
N LEU A 711 32.83 -10.16 -1.26
CA LEU A 711 34.08 -10.86 -1.60
C LEU A 711 35.08 -10.90 -0.43
N ASN A 712 35.14 -9.83 0.36
CA ASN A 712 36.01 -9.77 1.53
C ASN A 712 35.57 -10.79 2.59
N TYR A 713 34.26 -10.95 2.81
CA TYR A 713 33.74 -11.98 3.71
C TYR A 713 33.84 -13.39 3.12
N GLY A 714 33.45 -13.56 1.86
CA GLY A 714 33.29 -14.83 1.17
C GLY A 714 34.59 -15.51 0.74
N SER A 715 35.76 -15.09 1.24
CA SER A 715 37.06 -15.71 0.91
C SER A 715 37.05 -17.24 1.06
N PHE A 716 36.30 -17.77 2.06
CA PHE A 716 36.09 -19.19 2.26
C PHE A 716 35.25 -19.89 1.18
N LEU A 717 34.28 -19.21 0.56
CA LEU A 717 33.52 -19.76 -0.57
C LEU A 717 34.42 -20.11 -1.74
N PHE A 718 35.47 -19.30 -1.90
CA PHE A 718 36.41 -19.40 -2.99
C PHE A 718 37.55 -20.37 -2.67
N ALA A 719 37.73 -20.74 -1.40
CA ALA A 719 38.72 -21.73 -0.99
C ALA A 719 38.39 -23.14 -1.51
N GLY A 720 37.10 -23.51 -1.62
CA GLY A 720 36.68 -24.85 -2.05
C GLY A 720 35.92 -24.97 -3.38
N ASN A 721 35.29 -23.90 -3.89
CA ASN A 721 34.35 -24.00 -5.01
C ASN A 721 34.69 -23.06 -6.18
N ALA A 722 35.76 -23.38 -6.93
CA ALA A 722 36.23 -22.59 -8.07
C ALA A 722 35.11 -22.23 -9.08
N PRO A 723 34.19 -23.11 -9.48
CA PRO A 723 33.17 -22.77 -10.49
C PRO A 723 32.30 -21.55 -10.14
N ALA A 724 32.02 -21.30 -8.86
CA ALA A 724 31.14 -20.21 -8.45
C ALA A 724 31.73 -18.82 -8.68
N ILE A 725 33.03 -18.63 -8.36
CA ILE A 725 33.69 -17.33 -8.57
C ILE A 725 33.85 -17.04 -10.05
N PHE A 726 34.12 -18.07 -10.86
CA PHE A 726 34.22 -17.93 -12.30
C PHE A 726 32.87 -17.60 -12.93
N ASN A 727 31.79 -18.27 -12.54
CA ASN A 727 30.44 -17.92 -13.03
C ASN A 727 30.05 -16.48 -12.70
N ALA A 728 30.42 -16.02 -11.50
CA ALA A 728 30.26 -14.63 -11.11
C ALA A 728 31.14 -13.70 -11.97
N PHE A 729 32.39 -14.08 -12.24
CA PHE A 729 33.29 -13.32 -13.10
C PHE A 729 32.77 -13.19 -14.54
N TYR A 730 32.29 -14.27 -15.14
CA TYR A 730 31.61 -14.24 -16.45
C TYR A 730 30.40 -13.30 -16.44
N SER A 731 29.54 -13.43 -15.42
CA SER A 731 28.38 -12.54 -15.26
C SER A 731 28.83 -11.07 -15.10
N ALA A 732 29.95 -10.83 -14.42
CA ALA A 732 30.47 -9.48 -14.20
C ALA A 732 31.06 -8.87 -15.47
N ILE A 733 31.69 -9.66 -16.34
CA ILE A 733 32.09 -9.18 -17.67
C ILE A 733 30.89 -8.63 -18.41
N HIS A 734 29.74 -9.31 -18.33
CA HIS A 734 28.52 -8.88 -19.04
C HIS A 734 27.80 -7.69 -18.38
N TYR A 735 27.71 -7.66 -17.04
CA TYR A 735 26.84 -6.69 -16.34
C TYR A 735 27.59 -5.62 -15.51
N SER A 736 28.86 -5.82 -15.14
CA SER A 736 29.59 -4.96 -14.21
C SER A 736 31.10 -4.91 -14.48
N PRO A 737 31.59 -3.98 -15.32
CA PRO A 737 32.99 -3.96 -15.75
C PRO A 737 33.97 -3.74 -14.59
N LYS A 738 33.61 -2.84 -13.66
CA LYS A 738 34.37 -2.61 -12.42
C LYS A 738 34.30 -3.80 -11.48
N GLY A 739 33.15 -4.48 -11.42
CA GLY A 739 33.00 -5.72 -10.66
C GLY A 739 33.85 -6.87 -11.23
N ALA A 740 33.98 -6.94 -12.55
CA ALA A 740 34.88 -7.88 -13.20
C ALA A 740 36.33 -7.61 -12.81
N LEU A 741 36.79 -6.35 -12.84
CA LEU A 741 38.16 -6.01 -12.39
C LEU A 741 38.42 -6.44 -10.95
N LEU A 742 37.46 -6.17 -10.06
CA LEU A 742 37.55 -6.56 -8.66
C LEU A 742 37.60 -8.08 -8.49
N LEU A 743 36.74 -8.82 -9.19
CA LEU A 743 36.75 -10.29 -9.18
C LEU A 743 38.06 -10.86 -9.74
N LEU A 744 38.58 -10.30 -10.84
CA LEU A 744 39.86 -10.70 -11.41
C LEU A 744 41.00 -10.51 -10.40
N SER A 745 41.08 -9.34 -9.76
CA SER A 745 42.08 -9.09 -8.72
C SER A 745 41.99 -10.10 -7.57
N ARG A 746 40.77 -10.43 -7.13
CA ARG A 746 40.54 -11.39 -6.04
C ARG A 746 40.88 -12.83 -6.43
N ILE A 747 40.59 -13.22 -7.68
CA ILE A 747 40.96 -14.53 -8.22
C ILE A 747 42.48 -14.68 -8.23
N LEU A 748 43.21 -13.61 -8.61
CA LEU A 748 44.67 -13.60 -8.61
C LEU A 748 45.26 -13.67 -7.19
N GLU A 749 44.70 -12.93 -6.24
CA GLU A 749 45.13 -12.98 -4.82
C GLU A 749 44.98 -14.35 -4.18
N LEU A 750 43.94 -15.11 -4.56
CA LEU A 750 43.71 -16.45 -4.04
C LEU A 750 44.73 -17.48 -4.57
N ASN A 751 45.67 -17.04 -5.42
CA ASN A 751 46.80 -17.80 -5.96
C ASN A 751 46.41 -19.14 -6.61
N LYS A 752 45.19 -19.19 -7.17
CA LYS A 752 44.64 -20.35 -7.87
C LYS A 752 44.90 -20.27 -9.37
N LEU A 753 46.13 -19.92 -9.76
CA LEU A 753 46.54 -19.77 -11.16
C LEU A 753 46.25 -21.04 -11.99
N GLU A 754 46.47 -22.22 -11.43
CA GLU A 754 46.16 -23.49 -12.13
C GLU A 754 44.66 -23.66 -12.43
N ASN A 755 43.79 -23.29 -11.50
CA ASN A 755 42.34 -23.33 -11.74
C ASN A 755 41.91 -22.22 -12.71
N LEU A 756 42.59 -21.06 -12.67
CA LEU A 756 42.38 -19.98 -13.62
C LEU A 756 42.62 -20.47 -15.04
N TYR A 757 43.70 -21.21 -15.28
CA TYR A 757 44.01 -21.77 -16.61
C TYR A 757 42.88 -22.64 -17.16
N ALA A 758 42.35 -23.57 -16.35
CA ALA A 758 41.25 -24.44 -16.75
C ALA A 758 40.02 -23.62 -17.19
N HIS A 759 39.69 -22.54 -16.48
CA HIS A 759 38.53 -21.70 -16.83
C HIS A 759 38.77 -20.75 -18.01
N PHE A 760 40.00 -20.40 -18.33
CA PHE A 760 40.33 -19.69 -19.57
C PHE A 760 40.31 -20.63 -20.79
N ILE A 761 40.54 -21.92 -20.59
CA ILE A 761 40.61 -22.92 -21.66
C ILE A 761 39.25 -23.58 -21.93
N GLU A 762 38.48 -23.88 -20.89
CA GLU A 762 37.24 -24.65 -21.03
C GLU A 762 36.07 -23.79 -21.56
N PRO A 763 35.48 -24.13 -22.72
CA PRO A 763 34.27 -23.47 -23.23
C PRO A 763 33.06 -23.97 -22.44
N ARG A 764 32.93 -23.55 -21.17
CA ARG A 764 32.02 -24.21 -20.22
C ARG A 764 30.61 -23.62 -20.11
N PHE A 765 30.33 -22.43 -20.66
CA PHE A 765 29.10 -21.72 -20.26
C PHE A 765 28.14 -21.27 -21.34
N TYR A 766 28.55 -21.23 -22.61
CA TYR A 766 27.63 -20.99 -23.71
C TYR A 766 28.24 -21.59 -24.97
N GLU A 767 27.50 -22.48 -25.64
CA GLU A 767 27.93 -23.14 -26.87
C GLU A 767 28.24 -22.15 -28.02
N GLU A 768 28.03 -20.84 -27.82
CA GLU A 768 28.14 -19.80 -28.85
C GLU A 768 29.33 -18.82 -28.69
N TYR A 769 29.95 -18.68 -27.51
CA TYR A 769 30.77 -17.47 -27.23
C TYR A 769 32.29 -17.66 -27.00
N GLY A 770 32.85 -18.85 -27.23
CA GLY A 770 34.30 -19.08 -27.15
C GLY A 770 34.88 -18.98 -25.73
N ASN A 771 36.20 -18.75 -25.63
CA ASN A 771 36.89 -18.64 -24.33
C ASN A 771 36.63 -17.29 -23.62
N LEU A 772 37.05 -17.19 -22.35
CA LEU A 772 36.82 -16.01 -21.49
C LEU A 772 37.33 -14.69 -22.11
N LEU A 773 38.46 -14.72 -22.81
CA LEU A 773 39.04 -13.54 -23.45
C LEU A 773 38.19 -13.08 -24.64
N VAL A 774 37.76 -14.02 -25.50
CA VAL A 774 36.84 -13.74 -26.61
C VAL A 774 35.51 -13.18 -26.10
N TYR A 775 34.97 -13.77 -25.03
CA TYR A 775 33.74 -13.29 -24.38
C TYR A 775 33.90 -11.85 -23.88
N ALA A 776 35.02 -11.55 -23.21
CA ALA A 776 35.34 -10.20 -22.73
C ALA A 776 35.49 -9.19 -23.86
N ILE A 777 36.12 -9.56 -24.97
CA ILE A 777 36.28 -8.71 -26.14
C ILE A 777 34.93 -8.34 -26.76
N LYS A 778 34.03 -9.31 -26.87
CA LYS A 778 32.69 -9.10 -27.45
C LYS A 778 31.81 -8.20 -26.57
N HIS A 779 31.85 -8.40 -25.25
CA HIS A 779 30.88 -7.77 -24.36
C HIS A 779 31.41 -6.57 -23.56
N GLN A 780 32.71 -6.53 -23.23
CA GLN A 780 33.23 -5.51 -22.33
C GLN A 780 34.73 -5.20 -22.54
N PRO A 781 35.10 -4.41 -23.56
CA PRO A 781 36.49 -4.13 -23.93
C PRO A 781 37.38 -3.61 -22.79
N THR A 782 36.81 -2.89 -21.83
CA THR A 782 37.54 -2.31 -20.69
C THR A 782 38.17 -3.36 -19.75
N ILE A 783 37.65 -4.60 -19.71
CA ILE A 783 38.23 -5.68 -18.89
C ILE A 783 39.34 -6.43 -19.64
N VAL A 784 39.41 -6.27 -20.97
CA VAL A 784 40.29 -7.07 -21.81
C VAL A 784 41.75 -6.74 -21.57
N ILE A 785 42.13 -5.46 -21.45
CA ILE A 785 43.53 -5.08 -21.22
C ILE A 785 44.04 -5.68 -19.89
N PRO A 786 43.33 -5.57 -18.75
CA PRO A 786 43.69 -6.26 -17.51
C PRO A 786 43.76 -7.79 -17.64
N LEU A 787 42.86 -8.40 -18.42
CA LEU A 787 42.92 -9.84 -18.73
C LEU A 787 44.17 -10.20 -19.52
N LEU A 788 44.51 -9.44 -20.57
CA LEU A 788 45.71 -9.65 -21.38
C LEU A 788 46.98 -9.52 -20.55
N ASN A 789 47.06 -8.50 -19.68
CA ASN A 789 48.19 -8.34 -18.75
C ASN A 789 48.33 -9.55 -17.81
N THR A 790 47.20 -10.12 -17.38
CA THR A 790 47.19 -11.35 -16.58
C THR A 790 47.68 -12.55 -17.40
N ILE A 791 47.17 -12.72 -18.63
CA ILE A 791 47.52 -13.82 -19.54
C ILE A 791 49.01 -13.78 -19.91
N LYS A 792 49.64 -12.61 -20.02
CA LYS A 792 51.09 -12.50 -20.28
C LYS A 792 51.95 -13.26 -19.26
N SER A 793 51.46 -13.42 -18.03
CA SER A 793 52.13 -14.18 -16.97
C SER A 793 51.90 -15.69 -17.02
N PHE A 794 51.03 -16.18 -17.91
CA PHE A 794 50.68 -17.60 -17.98
C PHE A 794 51.77 -18.43 -18.67
N PRO A 795 51.88 -19.74 -18.35
CA PRO A 795 52.69 -20.69 -19.09
C PRO A 795 52.40 -20.67 -20.59
N ILE A 796 53.42 -20.91 -21.41
CA ILE A 796 53.35 -20.80 -22.86
C ILE A 796 52.26 -21.69 -23.47
N ASP A 797 52.14 -22.92 -23.02
CA ASP A 797 51.16 -23.91 -23.43
C ASP A 797 49.72 -23.45 -23.14
N ILE A 798 49.48 -22.83 -21.98
CA ILE A 798 48.18 -22.27 -21.64
C ILE A 798 47.83 -21.08 -22.55
N LYS A 799 48.79 -20.17 -22.78
CA LYS A 799 48.59 -19.03 -23.68
C LYS A 799 48.28 -19.51 -25.10
N GLN A 800 48.99 -20.54 -25.58
CA GLN A 800 48.72 -21.15 -26.88
C GLN A 800 47.27 -21.64 -26.96
N VAL A 801 46.75 -22.32 -25.93
CA VAL A 801 45.37 -22.81 -25.95
C VAL A 801 44.34 -21.67 -25.93
N ILE A 802 44.60 -20.58 -25.20
CA ILE A 802 43.71 -19.39 -25.16
C ILE A 802 43.62 -18.71 -26.52
N PHE A 803 44.73 -18.66 -27.26
CA PHE A 803 44.76 -17.99 -28.55
C PHE A 803 44.55 -18.92 -29.75
N ARG A 804 44.64 -20.24 -29.58
CA ARG A 804 44.34 -21.20 -30.65
C ARG A 804 42.86 -21.23 -30.93
N ARG A 805 42.54 -21.19 -32.22
CA ARG A 805 41.19 -21.41 -32.74
C ARG A 805 40.67 -22.77 -32.30
N SER A 806 39.58 -22.80 -31.53
CA SER A 806 38.90 -24.06 -31.24
C SER A 806 38.23 -24.59 -32.51
N ALA A 807 38.30 -25.91 -32.71
CA ALA A 807 37.83 -26.55 -33.94
C ALA A 807 36.29 -26.50 -34.11
N PHE A 808 35.55 -26.04 -33.10
CA PHE A 808 34.10 -26.21 -33.01
C PHE A 808 33.28 -24.95 -33.32
N LEU A 809 33.86 -23.74 -33.39
CA LEU A 809 33.09 -22.49 -33.63
C LEU A 809 33.83 -21.49 -34.55
N HIS A 810 33.06 -20.74 -35.34
CA HIS A 810 33.58 -19.84 -36.38
C HIS A 810 34.30 -18.57 -35.88
N TYR A 811 34.28 -18.25 -34.57
CA TYR A 811 34.77 -16.98 -34.00
C TYR A 811 35.56 -17.12 -32.68
N ASP A 812 36.39 -18.16 -32.54
CA ASP A 812 37.08 -18.48 -31.28
C ASP A 812 38.48 -17.85 -31.09
N ASP A 813 38.97 -17.07 -32.06
CA ASP A 813 40.29 -16.44 -31.95
C ASP A 813 40.17 -15.04 -31.32
N PRO A 814 40.92 -14.72 -30.24
CA PRO A 814 40.89 -13.39 -29.60
C PRO A 814 41.29 -12.23 -30.52
N LEU A 815 42.26 -12.42 -31.42
CA LEU A 815 42.64 -11.42 -32.42
C LEU A 815 41.48 -11.21 -33.38
N LEU A 816 40.87 -12.29 -33.87
CA LEU A 816 39.69 -12.24 -34.72
C LEU A 816 38.52 -11.51 -34.05
N ALA A 817 38.26 -11.81 -32.78
CA ALA A 817 37.18 -11.20 -32.02
C ALA A 817 37.44 -9.71 -31.79
N ALA A 818 38.69 -9.32 -31.51
CA ALA A 818 39.09 -7.92 -31.31
C ALA A 818 38.92 -7.14 -32.59
N ILE A 819 39.34 -7.71 -33.72
CA ILE A 819 39.20 -7.09 -35.02
C ILE A 819 37.72 -6.99 -35.41
N ALA A 820 36.93 -8.06 -35.25
CA ALA A 820 35.55 -8.09 -35.70
C ALA A 820 34.59 -7.21 -34.86
N ASN A 821 34.85 -7.06 -33.55
CA ASN A 821 33.94 -6.36 -32.64
C ASN A 821 34.46 -5.00 -32.18
N GLN A 822 35.76 -4.74 -32.31
CA GLN A 822 36.45 -3.58 -31.74
C GLN A 822 37.48 -3.01 -32.72
N SER A 823 37.16 -3.02 -34.02
CA SER A 823 38.02 -2.55 -35.11
C SER A 823 38.47 -1.10 -34.99
N ASP A 824 37.80 -0.25 -34.19
CA ASP A 824 38.23 1.13 -33.92
C ASP A 824 39.10 1.27 -32.65
N ASN A 825 39.24 0.21 -31.85
CA ASN A 825 39.97 0.24 -30.59
C ASN A 825 41.43 -0.19 -30.79
N LEU A 826 42.24 0.74 -31.32
CA LEU A 826 43.66 0.50 -31.62
C LEU A 826 44.47 0.05 -30.40
N GLU A 827 44.18 0.60 -29.22
CA GLU A 827 44.88 0.20 -28.00
C GLU A 827 44.62 -1.27 -27.69
N LEU A 828 43.37 -1.72 -27.79
CA LEU A 828 43.03 -3.12 -27.58
C LEU A 828 43.74 -4.04 -28.57
N ILE A 829 43.69 -3.73 -29.86
CA ILE A 829 44.33 -4.55 -30.90
C ILE A 829 45.84 -4.59 -30.67
N SER A 830 46.46 -3.44 -30.38
CA SER A 830 47.89 -3.37 -30.03
C SER A 830 48.22 -4.24 -28.81
N ARG A 831 47.40 -4.21 -27.76
CA ARG A 831 47.61 -5.06 -26.56
C ARG A 831 47.43 -6.54 -26.84
N VAL A 832 46.51 -6.92 -27.74
CA VAL A 832 46.37 -8.30 -28.20
C VAL A 832 47.65 -8.72 -28.91
N LEU A 833 48.14 -7.92 -29.85
CA LEU A 833 49.40 -8.18 -30.58
C LEU A 833 50.61 -8.28 -29.63
N ASP A 834 50.75 -7.35 -28.68
CA ASP A 834 51.80 -7.41 -27.64
C ASP A 834 51.77 -8.73 -26.85
N THR A 835 50.58 -9.30 -26.67
CA THR A 835 50.40 -10.55 -25.92
C THR A 835 50.73 -11.76 -26.80
N LEU A 836 50.37 -11.71 -28.08
CA LEU A 836 50.76 -12.71 -29.08
C LEU A 836 52.29 -12.82 -29.20
N ASP A 837 53.03 -11.72 -29.01
CA ASP A 837 54.50 -11.72 -29.03
C ASP A 837 55.15 -12.52 -27.91
N THR A 838 54.37 -12.95 -26.93
CA THR A 838 54.82 -13.86 -25.88
C THR A 838 54.58 -15.34 -26.22
N LEU A 839 54.01 -15.64 -27.39
CA LEU A 839 53.78 -16.98 -27.93
C LEU A 839 54.97 -17.44 -28.79
N ASP A 840 55.02 -18.74 -29.09
CA ASP A 840 55.95 -19.28 -30.09
C ASP A 840 55.51 -18.90 -31.52
N HIS A 841 56.49 -18.86 -32.43
CA HIS A 841 56.27 -18.46 -33.82
C HIS A 841 55.23 -19.31 -34.56
N GLU A 842 55.14 -20.61 -34.27
CA GLU A 842 54.20 -21.52 -34.94
C GLU A 842 52.75 -21.19 -34.54
N THR A 843 52.50 -20.92 -33.26
CA THR A 843 51.15 -20.54 -32.80
C THR A 843 50.73 -19.16 -33.32
N ILE A 844 51.62 -18.17 -33.29
CA ILE A 844 51.36 -16.85 -33.89
C ILE A 844 50.99 -17.00 -35.36
N PHE A 845 51.74 -17.82 -36.08
CA PHE A 845 51.49 -18.11 -37.49
C PHE A 845 50.08 -18.67 -37.73
N GLN A 846 49.66 -19.69 -36.97
CA GLN A 846 48.33 -20.28 -37.11
C GLN A 846 47.19 -19.29 -36.84
N ILE A 847 47.38 -18.37 -35.89
CA ILE A 847 46.41 -17.30 -35.54
C ILE A 847 46.22 -16.33 -36.70
N PHE A 848 47.31 -15.89 -37.32
CA PHE A 848 47.26 -14.96 -38.45
C PHE A 848 46.69 -15.64 -39.71
N ILE A 849 47.03 -16.90 -39.98
CA ILE A 849 46.37 -17.68 -41.05
C ILE A 849 44.86 -17.78 -40.79
N GLY A 850 44.47 -18.10 -39.56
CA GLY A 850 43.07 -18.21 -39.17
C GLY A 850 42.27 -16.92 -39.30
N SER A 851 42.95 -15.76 -39.29
CA SER A 851 42.36 -14.42 -39.29
C SER A 851 42.26 -13.75 -40.66
N GLN A 852 42.67 -14.43 -41.74
CA GLN A 852 42.67 -13.91 -43.12
C GLN A 852 41.37 -13.25 -43.57
N ALA A 853 40.23 -13.92 -43.37
CA ALA A 853 38.92 -13.42 -43.82
C ALA A 853 38.55 -12.09 -43.14
N VAL A 854 38.95 -11.91 -41.88
CA VAL A 854 38.63 -10.70 -41.12
C VAL A 854 39.62 -9.56 -41.41
N ILE A 855 40.88 -9.89 -41.72
CA ILE A 855 41.84 -8.92 -42.27
C ILE A 855 41.30 -8.31 -43.58
N ASN A 856 40.69 -9.12 -44.44
CA ASN A 856 40.02 -8.62 -45.65
C ASN A 856 38.80 -7.73 -45.31
N ASN A 857 37.97 -8.14 -44.33
CA ASN A 857 36.80 -7.35 -43.91
C ASN A 857 37.16 -5.97 -43.33
N LEU A 858 38.34 -5.82 -42.72
CA LEU A 858 38.81 -4.52 -42.23
C LEU A 858 38.97 -3.49 -43.34
N LEU A 859 39.42 -3.94 -44.52
CA LEU A 859 39.55 -3.09 -45.70
C LEU A 859 38.16 -2.70 -46.23
N GLU A 860 37.25 -3.66 -46.33
CA GLU A 860 35.85 -3.41 -46.75
C GLU A 860 35.13 -2.43 -45.82
N SER A 861 35.42 -2.50 -44.52
CA SER A 861 34.75 -1.71 -43.48
C SER A 861 35.46 -0.40 -43.13
N ASN A 862 36.49 0.01 -43.89
CA ASN A 862 37.23 1.28 -43.72
C ASN A 862 37.97 1.45 -42.38
N TYR A 863 38.49 0.36 -41.80
CA TYR A 863 39.25 0.38 -40.54
C TYR A 863 40.77 0.43 -40.78
N LEU A 864 41.22 1.47 -41.49
CA LEU A 864 42.59 1.58 -42.01
C LEU A 864 43.68 1.53 -40.92
N GLN A 865 43.47 2.16 -39.76
CA GLN A 865 44.47 2.21 -38.70
C GLN A 865 44.71 0.83 -38.07
N SER A 866 43.65 0.06 -37.85
CA SER A 866 43.73 -1.32 -37.35
C SER A 866 44.34 -2.26 -38.36
N PHE A 867 43.99 -2.09 -39.64
CA PHE A 867 44.64 -2.81 -40.73
C PHE A 867 46.15 -2.50 -40.79
N THR A 868 46.52 -1.22 -40.67
CA THR A 868 47.93 -0.77 -40.67
C THR A 868 48.71 -1.41 -39.53
N LEU A 869 48.12 -1.45 -38.32
CA LEU A 869 48.75 -2.07 -37.15
C LEU A 869 48.97 -3.59 -37.32
N LEU A 870 48.01 -4.28 -37.94
CA LEU A 870 48.18 -5.69 -38.29
C LEU A 870 49.26 -5.88 -39.36
N LEU A 871 49.30 -4.97 -40.34
CA LEU A 871 50.28 -5.01 -41.41
C LEU A 871 51.71 -4.77 -40.89
N ASP A 872 51.88 -3.78 -40.01
CA ASP A 872 53.14 -3.54 -39.27
C ASP A 872 53.61 -4.83 -38.60
N LYS A 873 52.67 -5.59 -38.01
CA LYS A 873 53.00 -6.84 -37.35
C LYS A 873 53.37 -7.95 -38.33
N ILE A 874 52.62 -8.12 -39.42
CA ILE A 874 52.87 -9.14 -40.44
C ILE A 874 54.26 -8.93 -41.07
N GLU A 875 54.66 -7.69 -41.31
CA GLU A 875 55.99 -7.34 -41.84
C GLU A 875 57.15 -7.82 -40.95
N THR A 876 56.91 -8.08 -39.65
CA THR A 876 57.93 -8.62 -38.75
C THR A 876 58.14 -10.14 -38.87
N PHE A 877 57.27 -10.85 -39.59
CA PHE A 877 57.38 -12.30 -39.74
C PHE A 877 58.37 -12.72 -40.85
N PRO A 878 58.91 -13.95 -40.79
CA PRO A 878 59.66 -14.52 -41.91
C PRO A 878 58.84 -14.52 -43.21
N GLU A 879 59.52 -14.40 -44.35
CA GLU A 879 58.88 -14.31 -45.67
C GLU A 879 57.90 -15.47 -45.92
N GLU A 880 58.28 -16.70 -45.58
CA GLU A 880 57.44 -17.88 -45.82
C GLU A 880 56.11 -17.80 -45.06
N VAL A 881 56.15 -17.21 -43.87
CA VAL A 881 54.97 -16.98 -43.02
C VAL A 881 54.11 -15.87 -43.59
N GLN A 882 54.70 -14.74 -44.00
CA GLN A 882 53.96 -13.66 -44.67
C GLN A 882 53.23 -14.20 -45.89
N VAL A 883 53.94 -14.95 -46.73
CA VAL A 883 53.42 -15.58 -47.93
C VAL A 883 52.23 -16.48 -47.62
N GLU A 884 52.30 -17.33 -46.59
CA GLU A 884 51.17 -18.20 -46.18
C GLU A 884 49.99 -17.43 -45.58
N ILE A 885 50.24 -16.38 -44.78
CA ILE A 885 49.20 -15.49 -44.25
C ILE A 885 48.43 -14.85 -45.41
N PHE A 886 49.11 -14.44 -46.47
CA PHE A 886 48.44 -13.83 -47.60
C PHE A 886 47.87 -14.87 -48.59
N LYS A 887 48.47 -16.06 -48.72
CA LYS A 887 48.02 -17.13 -49.63
C LYS A 887 46.58 -17.58 -49.41
N GLY A 888 46.17 -17.82 -48.16
CA GLY A 888 44.87 -18.40 -47.84
C GLY A 888 43.68 -17.43 -47.97
N GLY A 889 43.94 -16.12 -48.02
CA GLY A 889 42.92 -15.06 -48.14
C GLY A 889 42.49 -14.73 -49.57
N CYS A 890 42.84 -15.57 -50.56
CA CYS A 890 42.54 -15.32 -51.97
C CYS A 890 42.94 -13.91 -52.43
N LEU A 891 44.19 -13.48 -52.15
CA LEU A 891 44.81 -12.18 -52.49
C LEU A 891 44.30 -11.46 -53.76
N PHE A 892 43.98 -12.23 -54.80
CA PHE A 892 43.75 -11.76 -56.17
C PHE A 892 42.40 -12.19 -56.78
N TYR A 893 41.50 -12.83 -56.01
CA TYR A 893 40.13 -13.10 -56.46
C TYR A 893 39.19 -11.93 -56.11
N GLN A 894 37.97 -11.92 -56.66
CA GLN A 894 36.92 -11.00 -56.22
C GLN A 894 36.67 -11.20 -54.70
N GLY A 895 36.91 -10.15 -53.90
CA GLY A 895 36.92 -10.22 -52.42
C GLY A 895 38.28 -10.53 -51.78
N GLY A 896 39.36 -10.55 -52.56
CA GLY A 896 40.74 -10.72 -52.08
C GLY A 896 41.37 -9.47 -51.49
N LEU A 897 42.48 -9.59 -50.75
CA LEU A 897 43.10 -8.47 -50.05
C LEU A 897 43.47 -7.29 -50.96
N LEU A 898 44.14 -7.52 -52.09
CA LEU A 898 44.52 -6.43 -53.02
C LEU A 898 43.30 -5.88 -53.76
N TYR A 899 42.31 -6.72 -54.05
CA TYR A 899 41.05 -6.30 -54.63
C TYR A 899 40.28 -5.37 -53.67
N ASN A 900 40.15 -5.75 -52.41
CA ASN A 900 39.50 -4.96 -51.37
C ASN A 900 40.30 -3.70 -51.04
N ALA A 901 41.63 -3.76 -50.99
CA ALA A 901 42.47 -2.58 -50.87
C ALA A 901 42.27 -1.63 -52.05
N ALA A 902 42.18 -2.15 -53.28
CA ALA A 902 41.97 -1.35 -54.49
C ALA A 902 40.58 -0.72 -54.53
N THR A 903 39.58 -1.44 -54.03
CA THR A 903 38.19 -0.98 -54.05
C THR A 903 37.89 0.01 -52.94
N TYR A 904 38.42 -0.24 -51.73
CA TYR A 904 37.98 0.45 -50.51
C TYR A 904 39.07 1.29 -49.85
N GLN A 905 40.36 0.97 -50.01
CA GLN A 905 41.48 1.61 -49.27
C GLN A 905 42.73 1.82 -50.15
N PRO A 906 42.65 2.62 -51.23
CA PRO A 906 43.74 2.71 -52.22
C PRO A 906 45.08 3.18 -51.65
N THR A 907 45.09 3.92 -50.53
CA THR A 907 46.30 4.41 -49.87
C THR A 907 47.21 3.30 -49.33
N ILE A 908 46.67 2.11 -49.04
CA ILE A 908 47.46 0.99 -48.49
C ILE A 908 48.10 0.12 -49.57
N ILE A 909 47.67 0.27 -50.83
CA ILE A 909 48.14 -0.57 -51.94
C ILE A 909 49.63 -0.46 -52.14
N LYS A 910 50.16 0.77 -52.15
CA LYS A 910 51.60 1.00 -52.31
C LYS A 910 52.41 0.20 -51.29
N ARG A 911 51.94 0.15 -50.04
CA ARG A 911 52.57 -0.60 -48.96
C ARG A 911 52.46 -2.11 -49.17
N LEU A 912 51.27 -2.63 -49.48
CA LEU A 912 51.08 -4.06 -49.79
C LEU A 912 51.95 -4.52 -50.97
N LEU A 913 52.05 -3.71 -52.03
CA LEU A 913 52.90 -4.01 -53.17
C LEU A 913 54.38 -4.02 -52.80
N THR A 914 54.80 -3.11 -51.92
CA THR A 914 56.18 -3.05 -51.44
C THR A 914 56.53 -4.33 -50.67
N ILE A 915 55.62 -4.80 -49.80
CA ILE A 915 55.79 -6.07 -49.08
C ILE A 915 55.94 -7.22 -50.08
N PHE A 916 55.02 -7.34 -51.04
CA PHE A 916 55.03 -8.45 -52.01
C PHE A 916 56.25 -8.42 -52.92
N ASN A 917 56.76 -7.25 -53.26
CA ASN A 917 57.96 -7.11 -54.09
C ASN A 917 59.26 -7.46 -53.33
N ASN A 918 59.24 -7.41 -51.99
CA ASN A 918 60.38 -7.77 -51.16
C ASN A 918 60.52 -9.28 -50.95
N TRP A 919 59.55 -10.09 -51.39
CA TRP A 919 59.61 -11.54 -51.29
C TRP A 919 60.60 -12.13 -52.31
N SER A 920 61.54 -12.95 -51.84
CA SER A 920 62.55 -13.64 -52.63
C SER A 920 61.98 -14.79 -53.48
N ASN A 921 60.82 -15.34 -53.10
CA ASN A 921 60.19 -16.45 -53.81
C ASN A 921 59.11 -15.97 -54.80
N ASP A 922 59.38 -16.16 -56.10
CA ASP A 922 58.44 -15.94 -57.20
C ASP A 922 57.17 -16.82 -57.15
N SER A 923 57.00 -17.68 -56.15
CA SER A 923 55.82 -18.53 -55.95
C SER A 923 54.48 -17.77 -55.96
N TYR A 924 54.44 -16.48 -55.59
CA TYR A 924 53.25 -15.62 -55.69
C TYR A 924 52.92 -15.20 -57.14
N LYS A 925 53.79 -15.51 -58.11
CA LYS A 925 53.54 -15.27 -59.54
C LYS A 925 52.82 -16.44 -60.19
N ASP A 926 53.09 -17.67 -59.74
CA ASP A 926 52.58 -18.90 -60.39
C ASP A 926 51.15 -19.28 -60.01
N SER A 927 50.65 -18.87 -58.84
CA SER A 927 49.34 -19.32 -58.32
C SER A 927 48.16 -18.41 -58.65
N TYR A 928 48.38 -17.24 -59.26
CA TYR A 928 47.47 -16.10 -59.07
C TYR A 928 46.98 -15.40 -60.34
N ILE A 929 47.38 -15.86 -61.51
CA ILE A 929 46.90 -15.36 -62.79
C ILE A 929 45.64 -16.16 -63.17
N ARG A 930 44.49 -15.80 -62.58
CA ARG A 930 43.16 -16.28 -63.00
C ARG A 930 42.28 -15.10 -63.47
N LYS A 931 41.18 -15.43 -64.16
CA LYS A 931 40.39 -14.56 -65.07
C LYS A 931 39.84 -13.23 -64.53
N GLU A 932 39.85 -12.97 -63.23
CA GLU A 932 39.35 -11.73 -62.62
C GLU A 932 40.48 -11.03 -61.88
N ASN A 933 41.24 -10.21 -62.61
CA ASN A 933 42.43 -9.57 -62.06
C ASN A 933 42.08 -8.27 -61.32
N PHE A 934 42.47 -8.15 -60.05
CA PHE A 934 42.39 -6.91 -59.25
C PHE A 934 42.95 -5.67 -59.98
N LEU A 935 43.88 -5.82 -60.92
CA LEU A 935 44.38 -4.69 -61.72
C LEU A 935 43.25 -4.04 -62.52
N SER A 936 42.29 -4.81 -63.03
CA SER A 936 41.11 -4.24 -63.70
C SER A 936 40.23 -3.46 -62.74
N CYS A 937 40.13 -3.92 -61.48
CA CYS A 937 39.42 -3.23 -60.41
C CYS A 937 40.12 -1.92 -60.01
N ALA A 938 41.45 -1.94 -59.85
CA ALA A 938 42.25 -0.74 -59.62
C ALA A 938 42.07 0.26 -60.77
N ILE A 939 42.13 -0.21 -62.03
CA ILE A 939 41.91 0.63 -63.21
C ILE A 939 40.51 1.27 -63.20
N SER A 940 39.47 0.53 -62.76
CA SER A 940 38.10 1.02 -62.80
C SER A 940 37.73 1.95 -61.64
N HIS A 941 38.25 1.71 -60.44
CA HIS A 941 37.85 2.46 -59.23
C HIS A 941 38.85 3.56 -58.86
N HIS A 942 40.15 3.33 -59.06
CA HIS A 942 41.24 4.22 -58.65
C HIS A 942 42.37 4.21 -59.69
N PRO A 943 42.20 4.84 -60.87
CA PRO A 943 43.23 4.79 -61.92
C PRO A 943 44.59 5.39 -61.51
N GLU A 944 44.63 6.24 -60.49
CA GLU A 944 45.83 6.88 -59.96
C GLU A 944 46.84 5.91 -59.32
N ILE A 945 46.37 4.84 -58.65
CA ILE A 945 47.24 3.85 -57.98
C ILE A 945 47.96 2.94 -58.98
N ILE A 946 47.57 2.95 -60.26
CA ILE A 946 48.22 2.17 -61.32
C ILE A 946 49.69 2.59 -61.49
N SER A 947 50.01 3.84 -61.18
CA SER A 947 51.39 4.33 -61.12
C SER A 947 52.24 3.53 -60.09
N ASP A 948 51.73 3.33 -58.87
CA ASP A 948 52.41 2.55 -57.82
C ASP A 948 52.65 1.09 -58.25
N PHE A 949 51.71 0.48 -58.98
CA PHE A 949 51.90 -0.87 -59.53
C PHE A 949 53.06 -0.96 -60.52
N VAL A 950 53.23 0.05 -61.38
CA VAL A 950 54.29 0.07 -62.40
C VAL A 950 55.66 0.39 -61.81
N ASP A 951 55.67 1.20 -60.75
CA ASP A 951 56.88 1.57 -60.04
C ASP A 951 57.41 0.43 -59.18
N ILE A 952 56.53 -0.29 -58.48
CA ILE A 952 56.91 -1.31 -57.51
C ILE A 952 57.05 -2.69 -58.16
N LEU A 953 56.09 -3.12 -59.00
CA LEU A 953 56.14 -4.47 -59.56
C LEU A 953 57.12 -4.57 -60.74
N PRO A 954 57.75 -5.74 -60.94
CA PRO A 954 58.51 -6.01 -62.15
C PRO A 954 57.61 -5.83 -63.38
N SER A 955 58.08 -5.08 -64.38
CA SER A 955 57.27 -4.76 -65.57
C SER A 955 56.77 -6.00 -66.32
N ARG A 956 57.50 -7.12 -66.27
CA ARG A 956 57.05 -8.41 -66.83
C ARG A 956 55.81 -8.94 -66.12
N PHE A 957 55.81 -8.90 -64.78
CA PHE A 957 54.69 -9.36 -63.97
C PHE A 957 53.47 -8.43 -64.10
N PHE A 958 53.69 -7.12 -64.19
CA PHE A 958 52.61 -6.17 -64.49
C PHE A 958 51.90 -6.51 -65.82
N LEU A 959 52.65 -6.96 -66.84
CA LEU A 959 52.07 -7.35 -68.13
C LEU A 959 51.35 -8.70 -68.07
N GLU A 960 51.82 -9.65 -67.27
CA GLU A 960 51.10 -10.91 -67.01
C GLU A 960 49.74 -10.64 -66.35
N LEU A 961 49.72 -9.72 -65.39
CA LEU A 961 48.52 -9.21 -64.77
C LEU A 961 47.62 -8.55 -65.83
N LEU A 962 48.12 -7.56 -66.56
CA LEU A 962 47.33 -6.83 -67.56
C LEU A 962 46.72 -7.76 -68.63
N CYS A 963 47.42 -8.83 -69.00
CA CYS A 963 46.94 -9.84 -69.94
C CYS A 963 46.03 -10.91 -69.31
N GLY A 964 46.02 -11.04 -67.99
CA GLY A 964 45.37 -12.14 -67.27
C GLY A 964 45.92 -13.53 -67.64
N LYS A 965 47.19 -13.59 -68.05
CA LYS A 965 47.87 -14.80 -68.57
C LYS A 965 49.32 -14.85 -68.12
N ASN A 966 49.80 -16.01 -67.69
CA ASN A 966 51.23 -16.23 -67.41
C ASN A 966 52.04 -15.88 -68.66
N LEU A 967 53.28 -15.46 -68.46
CA LEU A 967 54.18 -15.08 -69.55
C LEU A 967 54.27 -16.20 -70.58
N ALA A 968 54.21 -17.46 -70.11
CA ALA A 968 54.15 -18.68 -70.90
C ALA A 968 52.98 -18.74 -71.92
N SER A 969 51.84 -18.13 -71.61
CA SER A 969 50.58 -18.21 -72.37
C SER A 969 50.14 -16.91 -73.04
N ILE A 970 50.82 -15.79 -72.79
CA ILE A 970 50.60 -14.52 -73.50
C ILE A 970 50.86 -14.69 -75.00
N GLN A 971 49.85 -14.40 -75.82
CA GLN A 971 49.96 -14.37 -77.28
C GLN A 971 50.17 -12.93 -77.80
N ALA A 972 50.56 -12.79 -79.07
CA ALA A 972 50.74 -11.48 -79.70
C ALA A 972 49.49 -10.59 -79.60
N SER A 973 48.30 -11.19 -79.77
CA SER A 973 47.01 -10.51 -79.60
C SER A 973 46.76 -10.00 -78.18
N ASP A 974 47.27 -10.68 -77.16
CA ASP A 974 47.20 -10.23 -75.77
C ASP A 974 48.14 -9.03 -75.53
N LEU A 975 49.35 -9.06 -76.10
CA LEU A 975 50.31 -7.94 -76.03
C LEU A 975 49.79 -6.69 -76.77
N ILE A 976 49.13 -6.86 -77.92
CA ILE A 976 48.48 -5.77 -78.65
C ILE A 976 47.41 -5.12 -77.77
N ARG A 977 46.56 -5.94 -77.13
CA ARG A 977 45.54 -5.44 -76.20
C ARG A 977 46.17 -4.74 -75.00
N ALA A 978 47.21 -5.32 -74.40
CA ALA A 978 47.95 -4.72 -73.30
C ALA A 978 48.55 -3.35 -73.68
N LEU A 979 49.16 -3.21 -74.86
CA LEU A 979 49.69 -1.94 -75.36
C LEU A 979 48.59 -0.89 -75.55
N GLN A 980 47.44 -1.30 -76.09
CA GLN A 980 46.27 -0.43 -76.18
C GLN A 980 45.80 0.04 -74.81
N THR A 981 45.71 -0.87 -73.83
CA THR A 981 45.35 -0.51 -72.45
C THR A 981 46.39 0.39 -71.80
N ILE A 982 47.70 0.12 -71.93
CA ILE A 982 48.78 0.97 -71.38
C ILE A 982 48.67 2.41 -71.85
N ASN A 983 48.29 2.62 -73.11
CA ASN A 983 48.11 3.96 -73.65
C ASN A 983 46.96 4.72 -72.97
N THR A 984 45.92 4.01 -72.54
CA THR A 984 44.77 4.56 -71.82
C THR A 984 44.97 4.71 -70.31
N LEU A 985 46.00 4.09 -69.72
CA LEU A 985 46.28 4.18 -68.28
C LEU A 985 46.85 5.56 -67.87
N PHE A 986 46.57 5.95 -66.63
CA PHE A 986 47.08 7.17 -65.98
C PHE A 986 48.52 6.95 -65.50
N LEU A 987 49.45 6.87 -66.45
CA LEU A 987 50.88 6.62 -66.23
C LEU A 987 51.73 7.76 -66.78
N SER A 988 52.87 8.02 -66.15
CA SER A 988 53.88 8.95 -66.67
C SER A 988 54.43 8.45 -68.01
N THR A 989 54.98 9.36 -68.83
CA THR A 989 55.61 8.99 -70.10
C THR A 989 56.73 7.96 -69.89
N GLU A 990 57.47 8.08 -68.78
CA GLU A 990 58.53 7.14 -68.40
C GLU A 990 57.97 5.75 -68.08
N GLN A 991 56.93 5.67 -67.27
CA GLN A 991 56.24 4.42 -66.92
C GLN A 991 55.66 3.73 -68.15
N LYS A 992 55.01 4.48 -69.06
CA LYS A 992 54.48 3.96 -70.33
C LYS A 992 55.61 3.40 -71.20
N ASN A 993 56.73 4.11 -71.30
CA ASN A 993 57.88 3.66 -72.07
C ASN A 993 58.52 2.40 -71.47
N LYS A 994 58.64 2.32 -70.14
CA LYS A 994 59.13 1.13 -69.41
C LYS A 994 58.28 -0.11 -69.72
N LEU A 995 56.96 0.01 -69.68
CA LEU A 995 56.05 -1.10 -70.01
C LEU A 995 56.06 -1.46 -71.50
N ARG A 996 56.07 -0.46 -72.40
CA ARG A 996 56.20 -0.68 -73.85
C ARG A 996 57.49 -1.44 -74.18
N GLN A 997 58.62 -1.03 -73.62
CA GLN A 997 59.88 -1.73 -73.80
C GLN A 997 59.78 -3.18 -73.33
N THR A 998 59.15 -3.41 -72.19
CA THR A 998 58.94 -4.78 -71.69
C THR A 998 58.02 -5.60 -72.61
N CYS A 999 56.94 -5.02 -73.15
CA CYS A 999 56.11 -5.68 -74.18
C CYS A 999 56.94 -6.07 -75.41
N GLN A 1000 57.83 -5.17 -75.84
CA GLN A 1000 58.70 -5.40 -76.99
C GLN A 1000 59.70 -6.52 -76.71
N ASP A 1001 60.30 -6.54 -75.52
CA ASP A 1001 61.23 -7.59 -75.10
C ASP A 1001 60.54 -8.95 -75.04
N ILE A 1002 59.31 -9.03 -74.50
CA ILE A 1002 58.52 -10.27 -74.45
C ILE A 1002 58.14 -10.73 -75.86
N TYR A 1003 57.64 -9.82 -76.71
CA TYR A 1003 57.31 -10.11 -78.10
C TYR A 1003 58.53 -10.63 -78.86
N THR A 1004 59.69 -9.99 -78.67
CA THR A 1004 60.95 -10.35 -79.32
C THR A 1004 61.44 -11.71 -78.82
N MET A 1005 61.48 -11.95 -77.50
CA MET A 1005 61.87 -13.24 -76.91
C MET A 1005 61.01 -14.40 -77.41
N ARG A 1006 59.68 -14.19 -77.53
CA ARG A 1006 58.76 -15.24 -77.98
C ARG A 1006 58.79 -15.46 -79.48
N ASN A 1007 58.85 -14.40 -80.27
CA ASN A 1007 58.93 -14.54 -81.72
C ASN A 1007 60.30 -14.99 -82.21
N PHE A 1008 61.37 -14.84 -81.42
CA PHE A 1008 62.64 -15.50 -81.70
C PHE A 1008 62.47 -17.03 -81.82
N SER A 1009 61.56 -17.63 -81.03
CA SER A 1009 61.25 -19.06 -81.11
C SER A 1009 60.33 -19.44 -82.29
N ARG A 1010 59.54 -18.50 -82.82
CA ARG A 1010 58.73 -18.67 -84.05
C ARG A 1010 59.51 -18.37 -85.33
N PHE A 1011 60.54 -17.53 -85.27
CA PHE A 1011 61.40 -17.18 -86.40
C PHE A 1011 62.13 -18.39 -87.02
N PHE A 1012 62.30 -19.48 -86.26
CA PHE A 1012 62.86 -20.74 -86.75
C PHE A 1012 61.81 -21.72 -87.33
N ARG A 1013 60.52 -21.39 -87.31
CA ARG A 1013 59.45 -22.16 -87.99
C ARG A 1013 58.79 -21.26 -89.05
N GLY A 1014 59.37 -21.22 -90.24
CA GLY A 1014 59.03 -20.29 -91.32
C GLY A 1014 57.56 -20.26 -91.74
N ALA A 1015 56.77 -19.40 -91.10
CA ALA A 1015 55.45 -18.96 -91.56
C ALA A 1015 55.39 -17.42 -91.52
N ALA A 1016 54.79 -16.82 -92.55
CA ALA A 1016 54.80 -15.38 -92.81
C ALA A 1016 54.16 -14.55 -91.69
N ILE A 1017 54.92 -13.60 -91.14
CA ILE A 1017 54.52 -12.63 -90.10
C ILE A 1017 54.70 -11.20 -90.66
N THR A 1018 53.90 -10.79 -91.64
CA THR A 1018 53.97 -9.41 -92.17
C THR A 1018 52.86 -8.51 -91.63
N ALA A 1019 51.62 -8.99 -91.50
CA ALA A 1019 50.49 -8.15 -91.06
C ALA A 1019 50.47 -7.84 -89.54
N GLU A 1020 50.85 -8.79 -88.68
CA GLU A 1020 50.92 -8.54 -87.22
C GLU A 1020 52.10 -7.64 -86.84
N THR A 1021 53.22 -7.72 -87.57
CA THR A 1021 54.43 -6.95 -87.30
C THR A 1021 54.22 -5.47 -87.61
N GLU A 1022 53.56 -5.14 -88.72
CA GLU A 1022 53.21 -3.75 -89.07
C GLU A 1022 52.22 -3.13 -88.08
N LEU A 1023 51.22 -3.90 -87.59
CA LEU A 1023 50.26 -3.43 -86.58
C LEU A 1023 50.93 -3.12 -85.24
N ILE A 1024 51.88 -3.96 -84.82
CA ILE A 1024 52.63 -3.78 -83.57
C ILE A 1024 53.60 -2.60 -83.68
N GLN A 1025 54.29 -2.45 -84.81
CA GLN A 1025 55.21 -1.34 -85.05
C GLN A 1025 54.46 0.01 -85.08
N GLY A 1026 53.23 0.05 -85.60
CA GLY A 1026 52.35 1.21 -85.55
C GLY A 1026 51.91 1.63 -84.14
N LEU A 1027 51.78 0.69 -83.21
CA LEU A 1027 51.42 0.96 -81.80
C LEU A 1027 52.58 1.52 -80.97
N TYR A 1028 53.84 1.27 -81.37
CA TYR A 1028 55.02 1.88 -80.74
C TYR A 1028 55.32 3.30 -81.22
N THR A 1029 54.83 3.67 -82.41
CA THR A 1029 55.11 4.97 -83.06
C THR A 1029 54.04 6.05 -82.81
N ALA A 1030 53.02 5.79 -82.00
CA ALA A 1030 51.97 6.79 -81.71
C ALA A 1030 52.58 8.04 -81.04
N ALA A 1031 52.65 9.13 -81.81
CA ALA A 1031 53.15 10.43 -81.39
C ALA A 1031 52.35 11.00 -80.21
N PRO A 1032 52.98 11.78 -79.29
CA PRO A 1032 52.24 12.48 -78.25
C PRO A 1032 51.27 13.48 -78.89
N PRO A 1033 50.08 13.73 -78.29
CA PRO A 1033 49.24 14.82 -78.75
C PRO A 1033 50.00 16.14 -78.59
N PRO A 1034 49.82 17.12 -79.50
CA PRO A 1034 50.50 18.39 -79.43
C PRO A 1034 50.15 19.09 -78.10
N SER A 1035 51.19 19.53 -77.40
CA SER A 1035 51.08 20.39 -76.23
C SER A 1035 50.29 21.65 -76.58
N ALA A 1036 49.02 21.70 -76.18
CA ALA A 1036 48.25 22.93 -76.17
C ALA A 1036 48.77 23.83 -75.04
N SER A 1037 49.62 24.78 -75.40
CA SER A 1037 49.96 25.92 -74.56
C SER A 1037 48.72 26.79 -74.37
N ILE A 1038 48.06 26.68 -73.23
CA ILE A 1038 47.14 27.72 -72.76
C ILE A 1038 47.97 28.70 -71.94
N SER A 1039 48.21 29.87 -72.54
CA SER A 1039 48.67 31.07 -71.85
C SER A 1039 47.56 31.59 -70.94
N VAL A 1040 47.82 31.66 -69.64
CA VAL A 1040 47.01 32.39 -68.66
C VAL A 1040 47.40 33.86 -68.73
N SER A 1041 46.42 34.75 -68.88
CA SER A 1041 46.52 36.14 -68.42
C SER A 1041 45.37 36.40 -67.44
N SER A 1042 45.78 36.77 -66.22
CA SER A 1042 45.06 37.13 -64.97
C SER A 1042 44.15 36.06 -64.36
#